data_AF-A0A7W2TH95-F1
#
_entry.id   AF-A0A7W2TH95-F1
#
_cell.length_a   1.000
_cell.length_b   1.000
_cell.length_c   1.000
_cell.angle_alpha   90.00
_cell.angle_beta   90.00
_cell.angle_gamma   90.00
#
_symmetry.space_group_name_H-M   'P 1'
#
loop_
_entity.id
_entity.type
_entity.pdbx_description
1 polymer ?
#
loop_
_entity_poly.entity_id
_entity_poly.type
_entity_poly.pdbx_seq_one_letter_code
_entity_poly.pdbx_strand_id
1 'polypeptide(L)'
;MPNQLKNLQPDQVIKQCQLLIQKGHLSQAAKNLEDMLAENPGHIEGVYCLAVCQRKQQKYNLAMASLDQILIKQPDHGRAHQEQGYTHKAMANTSQAIASFEKAVALNPALFGSWRALADQPGYPMRQEAKKRADWLSSLPPALVSVSSLIYQKQLHRAEWLCRHFLKDNPHQPEAMRLLAELGTKFQILDDAEFLLASCLEFEPNYKRARLDYVHVLHKRQKFNKALEQAKILLDSDPENATFKIGLGNAQQATGDFEAAISTFESVLDSNAANYSIYLTLGHALKTMGRVEDAIQAYRKSYDLKPDFGDAFWSLANLKTYRFTSDERQQMRVKEASATTSINDKIHFCFALGKDLEDSELFDEAFSFYHRGNKLKSEQDKFDSKSLELSFEFQKNNFDAAFFNRHKQTGCSAADPIFIVGLPRAGSTLLEQILSSHSQVDGTMELANIIGLAHRLNGRQATRDTPKYPSILSNLTADDLTKMGELYIEETRHHRQGAMFFIDKMPNNFRHIALINLILPNAKIIDARRDALSCCFSGFKQLFGEGQQFSYDLEDIGHYYRSYVELMDHWDKELPGKILRVQYEDVVADLESQVRRILDYCGLPFEQACIDFHTNKRAVRTPSSEQVRQPIYQSGLEQWRNYESHLTPLKKALKS
;
A
#
# COMPACT_ATOMS: atom_id res chain seq x y z
N MET A 1 -31.75 -27.75 -34.51
CA MET A 1 -31.38 -26.50 -33.82
C MET A 1 -29.87 -26.12 -33.93
N PRO A 2 -29.17 -26.13 -35.10
CA PRO A 2 -27.76 -25.72 -35.14
C PRO A 2 -27.53 -24.21 -35.40
N ASN A 3 -28.52 -23.48 -35.93
CA ASN A 3 -28.33 -22.12 -36.47
C ASN A 3 -28.51 -20.97 -35.47
N GLN A 4 -28.77 -21.22 -34.18
CA GLN A 4 -28.97 -20.15 -33.19
C GLN A 4 -27.69 -19.69 -32.48
N LEU A 5 -26.56 -20.39 -32.67
CA LEU A 5 -25.29 -20.11 -31.96
C LEU A 5 -24.36 -19.14 -32.69
N LYS A 6 -24.46 -19.00 -34.02
CA LYS A 6 -23.56 -18.15 -34.84
C LYS A 6 -23.66 -16.64 -34.55
N ASN A 7 -24.71 -16.18 -33.89
CA ASN A 7 -24.94 -14.76 -33.58
C ASN A 7 -24.84 -14.43 -32.08
N LEU A 8 -24.45 -15.38 -31.24
CA LEU A 8 -24.34 -15.15 -29.80
C LEU A 8 -22.93 -14.67 -29.42
N GLN A 9 -22.85 -13.77 -28.45
CA GLN A 9 -21.57 -13.38 -27.87
C GLN A 9 -20.89 -14.60 -27.22
N PRO A 10 -19.55 -14.71 -27.24
CA PRO A 10 -18.83 -15.86 -26.69
C PRO A 10 -19.27 -16.27 -25.28
N ASP A 11 -19.53 -15.30 -24.40
CA ASP A 11 -20.02 -15.52 -23.04
C ASP A 11 -21.39 -16.21 -22.96
N GLN A 12 -22.28 -15.98 -23.93
CA GLN A 12 -23.59 -16.62 -24.01
C GLN A 12 -23.45 -18.08 -24.47
N VAL A 13 -22.57 -18.34 -25.43
CA VAL A 13 -22.24 -19.71 -25.87
C VAL A 13 -21.67 -20.52 -24.71
N ILE A 14 -20.75 -19.92 -23.93
CA ILE A 14 -20.16 -20.58 -22.76
C ILE A 14 -21.22 -20.95 -21.72
N LYS A 15 -22.14 -20.04 -21.38
CA LYS A 15 -23.24 -20.34 -20.44
C LYS A 15 -24.09 -21.53 -20.92
N GLN A 16 -24.41 -21.59 -22.22
CA GLN A 16 -25.15 -22.72 -22.77
C GLN A 16 -24.33 -24.02 -22.72
N CYS A 17 -23.04 -23.97 -23.07
CA CYS A 17 -22.16 -25.12 -23.00
C CYS A 17 -21.97 -25.63 -21.56
N GLN A 18 -21.90 -24.74 -20.57
CA GLN A 18 -21.87 -25.12 -19.15
C GLN A 18 -23.12 -25.92 -18.75
N LEU A 19 -24.30 -25.50 -19.21
CA LEU A 19 -25.55 -26.25 -19.00
C LEU A 19 -25.53 -27.61 -19.70
N LEU A 20 -25.00 -27.68 -20.93
CA LEU A 20 -24.83 -28.95 -21.65
C LEU A 20 -23.87 -29.90 -20.94
N ILE A 21 -22.77 -29.39 -20.41
CA ILE A 21 -21.80 -30.17 -19.61
C ILE A 21 -22.46 -30.72 -18.34
N GLN A 22 -23.25 -29.91 -17.64
CA GLN A 22 -24.01 -30.35 -16.46
C GLN A 22 -25.01 -31.45 -16.79
N LYS A 23 -25.67 -31.38 -17.96
CA LYS A 23 -26.59 -32.40 -18.48
C LYS A 23 -25.90 -33.63 -19.09
N GLY A 24 -24.57 -33.65 -19.15
CA GLY A 24 -23.80 -34.76 -19.75
C GLY A 24 -23.74 -34.77 -21.28
N HIS A 25 -24.22 -33.73 -21.97
CA HIS A 25 -24.16 -33.60 -23.43
C HIS A 25 -22.78 -33.11 -23.89
N LEU A 26 -21.74 -33.87 -23.55
CA LEU A 26 -20.34 -33.45 -23.69
C LEU A 26 -19.91 -33.26 -25.13
N SER A 27 -20.34 -34.11 -26.07
CA SER A 27 -19.95 -34.00 -27.47
C SER A 27 -20.54 -32.75 -28.13
N GLN A 28 -21.77 -32.40 -27.78
CA GLN A 28 -22.42 -31.19 -28.27
C GLN A 28 -21.76 -29.94 -27.68
N ALA A 29 -21.48 -29.95 -26.37
CA ALA A 29 -20.77 -28.84 -25.72
C ALA A 29 -19.37 -28.64 -26.32
N ALA A 30 -18.60 -29.72 -26.52
CA ALA A 30 -17.27 -29.67 -27.11
C ALA A 30 -17.30 -29.07 -28.52
N LYS A 31 -18.21 -29.54 -29.38
CA LYS A 31 -18.36 -29.01 -30.74
C LYS A 31 -18.69 -27.52 -30.75
N ASN A 32 -19.66 -27.09 -29.94
CA ASN A 32 -20.04 -25.68 -29.84
C ASN A 32 -18.87 -24.80 -29.32
N LEU A 33 -18.04 -25.33 -28.42
CA LEU A 33 -16.86 -24.63 -27.91
C LEU A 33 -15.75 -24.58 -28.97
N GLU A 34 -15.52 -25.65 -29.71
CA GLU A 34 -14.56 -25.69 -30.83
C GLU A 34 -14.94 -24.69 -31.92
N ASP A 35 -16.22 -24.64 -32.32
CA ASP A 35 -16.73 -23.68 -33.31
C ASP A 35 -16.53 -22.23 -32.82
N MET A 36 -16.82 -21.94 -31.55
CA MET A 36 -16.64 -20.60 -30.97
C MET A 36 -15.16 -20.20 -30.82
N LEU A 37 -14.30 -21.15 -30.45
CA LEU A 37 -12.86 -20.93 -30.32
C LEU A 37 -12.14 -20.83 -31.66
N ALA A 38 -12.70 -21.39 -32.74
CA ALA A 38 -12.17 -21.17 -34.09
C ALA A 38 -12.25 -19.68 -34.48
N GLU A 39 -13.31 -19.00 -34.07
CA GLU A 39 -13.47 -17.55 -34.25
C GLU A 39 -12.77 -16.74 -33.15
N ASN A 40 -12.59 -17.32 -31.95
CA ASN A 40 -12.05 -16.65 -30.76
C ASN A 40 -10.97 -17.48 -30.05
N PRO A 41 -9.81 -17.75 -30.68
CA PRO A 41 -8.82 -18.72 -30.17
C PRO A 41 -8.15 -18.32 -28.85
N GLY A 42 -8.31 -17.06 -28.43
CA GLY A 42 -7.79 -16.56 -27.16
C GLY A 42 -8.74 -16.69 -25.96
N HIS A 43 -9.96 -17.21 -26.13
CA HIS A 43 -10.99 -17.14 -25.10
C HIS A 43 -10.80 -18.17 -23.97
N ILE A 44 -10.19 -17.73 -22.86
CA ILE A 44 -9.73 -18.59 -21.75
C ILE A 44 -10.86 -19.45 -21.15
N GLU A 45 -12.01 -18.85 -20.84
CA GLU A 45 -13.15 -19.61 -20.28
C GLU A 45 -13.70 -20.66 -21.26
N GLY A 46 -13.57 -20.42 -22.57
CA GLY A 46 -14.00 -21.35 -23.61
C GLY A 46 -13.05 -22.54 -23.69
N VAL A 47 -11.75 -22.26 -23.74
CA VAL A 47 -10.69 -23.30 -23.70
C VAL A 47 -10.80 -24.13 -22.42
N TYR A 48 -11.10 -23.51 -21.28
CA TYR A 48 -11.32 -24.20 -20.02
C TYR A 48 -12.51 -25.17 -20.08
N CYS A 49 -13.67 -24.70 -20.56
CA CYS A 49 -14.86 -25.56 -20.69
C CYS A 49 -14.61 -26.70 -21.68
N LEU A 50 -13.81 -26.47 -22.73
CA LEU A 50 -13.43 -27.49 -23.70
C LEU A 50 -12.54 -28.56 -23.05
N ALA A 51 -11.54 -28.16 -22.24
CA ALA A 51 -10.70 -29.08 -21.48
C ALA A 51 -11.54 -29.97 -20.54
N VAL A 52 -12.55 -29.40 -19.87
CA VAL A 52 -13.49 -30.16 -19.03
C VAL A 52 -14.25 -31.20 -19.86
N CYS A 53 -14.73 -30.83 -21.05
CA CYS A 53 -15.39 -31.77 -21.96
C CYS A 53 -14.44 -32.90 -22.38
N GLN A 54 -13.21 -32.54 -22.79
CA GLN A 54 -12.19 -33.48 -23.26
C GLN A 54 -11.82 -34.48 -22.16
N ARG A 55 -11.58 -34.03 -20.92
CA ARG A 55 -11.31 -34.94 -19.79
C ARG A 55 -12.50 -35.87 -19.54
N LYS A 56 -13.73 -35.35 -19.50
CA LYS A 56 -14.91 -36.19 -19.28
C LYS A 56 -15.17 -37.18 -20.44
N GLN A 57 -14.68 -36.88 -21.63
CA GLN A 57 -14.67 -37.78 -22.80
C GLN A 57 -13.42 -38.70 -22.84
N GLN A 58 -12.60 -38.71 -21.78
CA GLN A 58 -11.35 -39.49 -21.67
C GLN A 58 -10.26 -39.11 -22.70
N LYS A 59 -10.37 -37.93 -23.31
CA LYS A 59 -9.38 -37.36 -24.24
C LYS A 59 -8.30 -36.58 -23.47
N TYR A 60 -7.56 -37.25 -22.59
CA TYR A 60 -6.70 -36.60 -21.60
C TYR A 60 -5.58 -35.76 -22.20
N ASN A 61 -4.94 -36.23 -23.28
CA ASN A 61 -3.87 -35.48 -23.95
C ASN A 61 -4.37 -34.15 -24.54
N LEU A 62 -5.59 -34.13 -25.09
CA LEU A 62 -6.20 -32.90 -25.59
C LEU A 62 -6.60 -31.96 -24.45
N ALA A 63 -7.10 -32.51 -23.34
CA ALA A 63 -7.42 -31.74 -22.15
C ALA A 63 -6.17 -31.04 -21.59
N MET A 64 -5.05 -31.77 -21.43
CA MET A 64 -3.78 -31.20 -20.99
C MET A 64 -3.27 -30.11 -21.94
N ALA A 65 -3.27 -30.36 -23.25
CA ALA A 65 -2.86 -29.35 -24.25
C ALA A 65 -3.70 -28.07 -24.17
N SER A 66 -5.02 -28.20 -23.98
CA SER A 66 -5.92 -27.05 -23.80
C SER A 66 -5.63 -26.29 -22.50
N LEU A 67 -5.32 -26.99 -21.42
CA LEU A 67 -4.96 -26.38 -20.14
C LEU A 67 -3.60 -25.66 -20.21
N ASP A 68 -2.62 -26.24 -20.90
CA ASP A 68 -1.32 -25.62 -21.10
C ASP A 68 -1.42 -24.32 -21.91
N GLN A 69 -2.33 -24.25 -22.89
CA GLN A 69 -2.63 -22.99 -23.60
C GLN A 69 -3.12 -21.88 -22.66
N ILE A 70 -3.93 -22.22 -21.65
CA ILE A 70 -4.38 -21.27 -20.63
C ILE A 70 -3.19 -20.84 -19.77
N LEU A 71 -2.41 -21.81 -19.28
CA LEU A 71 -1.34 -21.57 -18.32
C LEU A 71 -0.12 -20.86 -18.90
N ILE A 72 0.12 -20.98 -20.22
CA ILE A 72 1.11 -20.15 -20.93
C ILE A 72 0.74 -18.66 -20.84
N LYS A 73 -0.55 -18.33 -20.94
CA LYS A 73 -1.04 -16.94 -20.91
C LYS A 73 -1.31 -16.44 -19.49
N GLN A 74 -1.80 -17.32 -18.62
CA GLN A 74 -2.18 -17.03 -17.24
C GLN A 74 -1.67 -18.15 -16.31
N PRO A 75 -0.38 -18.12 -15.94
CA PRO A 75 0.21 -19.14 -15.05
C PRO A 75 -0.48 -19.23 -13.68
N ASP A 76 -1.14 -18.16 -13.24
CA ASP A 76 -1.88 -18.03 -11.99
C ASP A 76 -3.37 -18.46 -12.09
N HIS A 77 -3.79 -19.07 -13.20
CA HIS A 77 -5.19 -19.50 -13.39
C HIS A 77 -5.54 -20.76 -12.58
N GLY A 78 -5.94 -20.57 -11.32
CA GLY A 78 -6.18 -21.66 -10.35
C GLY A 78 -7.15 -22.75 -10.80
N ARG A 79 -8.22 -22.42 -11.54
CA ARG A 79 -9.15 -23.46 -12.05
C ARG A 79 -8.51 -24.36 -13.11
N ALA A 80 -7.54 -23.86 -13.87
CA ALA A 80 -6.85 -24.66 -14.88
C ALA A 80 -5.94 -25.69 -14.20
N HIS A 81 -5.21 -25.27 -13.15
CA HIS A 81 -4.47 -26.20 -12.27
C HIS A 81 -5.40 -27.23 -11.62
N GLN A 82 -6.58 -26.83 -11.15
CA GLN A 82 -7.56 -27.80 -10.62
C GLN A 82 -7.96 -28.83 -11.68
N GLU A 83 -8.19 -28.41 -12.92
CA GLU A 83 -8.58 -29.31 -14.01
C GLU A 83 -7.41 -30.20 -14.47
N GLN A 84 -6.16 -29.72 -14.41
CA GLN A 84 -4.97 -30.58 -14.57
C GLN A 84 -4.94 -31.64 -13.47
N GLY A 85 -5.24 -31.26 -12.22
CA GLY A 85 -5.35 -32.21 -11.09
C GLY A 85 -6.39 -33.29 -11.33
N TYR A 86 -7.58 -32.93 -11.80
CA TYR A 86 -8.60 -33.92 -12.17
C TYR A 86 -8.20 -34.79 -13.36
N THR A 87 -7.48 -34.23 -14.34
CA THR A 87 -7.01 -34.96 -15.53
C THR A 87 -5.93 -35.96 -15.14
N HIS A 88 -4.92 -35.56 -14.38
CA HIS A 88 -3.90 -36.45 -13.84
C HIS A 88 -4.50 -37.54 -12.94
N LYS A 89 -5.48 -37.20 -12.10
CA LYS A 89 -6.20 -38.19 -11.29
C LYS A 89 -6.92 -39.23 -12.17
N ALA A 90 -7.55 -38.81 -13.27
CA ALA A 90 -8.20 -39.71 -14.22
C ALA A 90 -7.19 -40.59 -15.00
N MET A 91 -5.96 -40.12 -15.18
CA MET A 91 -4.84 -40.88 -15.76
C MET A 91 -4.09 -41.77 -14.74
N ALA A 92 -4.54 -41.81 -13.47
CA ALA A 92 -3.85 -42.49 -12.37
C ALA A 92 -2.45 -41.93 -12.03
N ASN A 93 -2.13 -40.69 -12.44
CA ASN A 93 -0.89 -39.99 -12.11
C ASN A 93 -1.03 -39.26 -10.75
N THR A 94 -1.09 -40.02 -9.65
CA THR A 94 -1.38 -39.49 -8.31
C THR A 94 -0.47 -38.33 -7.88
N SER A 95 0.85 -38.45 -8.06
CA SER A 95 1.80 -37.42 -7.62
C SER A 95 1.60 -36.09 -8.36
N GLN A 96 1.36 -36.14 -9.66
CA GLN A 96 1.06 -34.94 -10.46
C GLN A 96 -0.32 -34.35 -10.10
N ALA A 97 -1.31 -35.21 -9.83
CA ALA A 97 -2.62 -34.75 -9.39
C ALA A 97 -2.56 -33.96 -8.08
N ILE A 98 -1.81 -34.47 -7.08
CA ILE A 98 -1.59 -33.77 -5.81
C ILE A 98 -0.94 -32.40 -6.08
N ALA A 99 0.18 -32.37 -6.81
CA ALA A 99 0.90 -31.13 -7.11
C ALA A 99 0.01 -30.08 -7.80
N SER A 100 -0.82 -30.51 -8.77
CA SER A 100 -1.77 -29.62 -9.44
C SER A 100 -2.88 -29.11 -8.52
N PHE A 101 -3.43 -29.95 -7.63
CA PHE A 101 -4.43 -29.50 -6.65
C PHE A 101 -3.83 -28.55 -5.60
N GLU A 102 -2.61 -28.81 -5.13
CA GLU A 102 -1.88 -27.92 -4.23
C GLU A 102 -1.67 -26.55 -4.89
N LYS A 103 -1.22 -26.55 -6.15
CA LYS A 103 -1.08 -25.31 -6.92
C LYS A 103 -2.41 -24.58 -7.08
N ALA A 104 -3.49 -25.32 -7.34
CA ALA A 104 -4.82 -24.76 -7.49
C ALA A 104 -5.32 -24.07 -6.21
N VAL A 105 -5.23 -24.73 -5.05
CA VAL A 105 -5.69 -24.15 -3.77
C VAL A 105 -4.78 -23.03 -3.28
N ALA A 106 -3.49 -23.06 -3.61
CA ALA A 106 -2.58 -21.97 -3.33
C ALA A 106 -2.95 -20.69 -4.14
N LEU A 107 -3.40 -20.86 -5.38
CA LEU A 107 -3.85 -19.75 -6.24
C LEU A 107 -5.27 -19.27 -5.91
N ASN A 108 -6.17 -20.19 -5.59
CA ASN A 108 -7.56 -19.90 -5.26
C ASN A 108 -8.06 -20.84 -4.13
N PRO A 109 -7.96 -20.40 -2.87
CA PRO A 109 -8.41 -21.15 -1.70
C PRO A 109 -9.91 -21.45 -1.66
N ALA A 110 -10.74 -20.83 -2.51
CA ALA A 110 -12.18 -21.11 -2.59
C ALA A 110 -12.52 -22.34 -3.44
N LEU A 111 -11.52 -23.00 -4.03
CA LEU A 111 -11.69 -24.20 -4.86
C LEU A 111 -11.99 -25.44 -4.02
N PHE A 112 -13.25 -25.57 -3.59
CA PHE A 112 -13.77 -26.69 -2.80
C PHE A 112 -13.39 -28.06 -3.36
N GLY A 113 -13.48 -28.23 -4.69
CA GLY A 113 -13.17 -29.48 -5.36
C GLY A 113 -11.72 -29.94 -5.18
N SER A 114 -10.77 -29.00 -5.26
CA SER A 114 -9.34 -29.28 -5.02
C SER A 114 -9.08 -29.65 -3.56
N TRP A 115 -9.66 -28.92 -2.61
CA TRP A 115 -9.52 -29.25 -1.18
C TRP A 115 -10.07 -30.63 -0.86
N ARG A 116 -11.25 -30.97 -1.40
CA ARG A 116 -11.83 -32.31 -1.26
C ARG A 116 -10.93 -33.39 -1.86
N ALA A 117 -10.38 -33.15 -3.06
CA ALA A 117 -9.49 -34.11 -3.70
C ALA A 117 -8.22 -34.37 -2.87
N LEU A 118 -7.65 -33.34 -2.23
CA LEU A 118 -6.52 -33.46 -1.31
C LEU A 118 -6.91 -34.15 0.01
N ALA A 119 -8.09 -33.85 0.56
CA ALA A 119 -8.60 -34.47 1.78
C ALA A 119 -8.91 -35.97 1.60
N ASP A 120 -9.34 -36.37 0.41
CA ASP A 120 -9.63 -37.76 0.06
C ASP A 120 -8.36 -38.57 -0.25
N GLN A 121 -7.22 -37.91 -0.50
CA GLN A 121 -5.97 -38.56 -0.89
C GLN A 121 -5.28 -39.25 0.29
N PRO A 122 -5.11 -40.58 0.27
CA PRO A 122 -4.37 -41.30 1.31
C PRO A 122 -2.91 -40.88 1.34
N GLY A 123 -2.34 -40.75 2.54
CA GLY A 123 -0.92 -40.41 2.74
C GLY A 123 -0.55 -38.94 2.47
N TYR A 124 -1.51 -38.07 2.11
CA TYR A 124 -1.24 -36.65 1.94
C TYR A 124 -0.89 -35.99 3.29
N PRO A 125 0.28 -35.33 3.45
CA PRO A 125 0.72 -34.80 4.76
C PRO A 125 -0.26 -33.80 5.38
N MET A 126 -0.87 -32.93 4.58
CA MET A 126 -1.80 -31.89 5.05
C MET A 126 -3.28 -32.31 4.96
N ARG A 127 -3.57 -33.62 4.93
CA ARG A 127 -4.93 -34.16 4.74
C ARG A 127 -5.95 -33.61 5.73
N GLN A 128 -5.58 -33.48 7.01
CA GLN A 128 -6.51 -32.97 8.03
C GLN A 128 -6.84 -31.49 7.82
N GLU A 129 -5.87 -30.67 7.43
CA GLU A 129 -6.10 -29.26 7.10
C GLU A 129 -6.96 -29.13 5.84
N ALA A 130 -6.66 -29.91 4.80
CA ALA A 130 -7.47 -29.95 3.59
C ALA A 130 -8.92 -30.35 3.88
N LYS A 131 -9.14 -31.31 4.79
CA LYS A 131 -10.46 -31.71 5.25
C LYS A 131 -11.19 -30.56 5.96
N LYS A 132 -10.55 -29.92 6.95
CA LYS A 132 -11.13 -28.75 7.64
C LYS A 132 -11.55 -27.64 6.67
N ARG A 133 -10.71 -27.38 5.66
CA ARG A 133 -11.01 -26.39 4.61
C ARG A 133 -12.17 -26.80 3.73
N ALA A 134 -12.22 -28.04 3.28
CA ALA A 134 -13.34 -28.56 2.50
C ALA A 134 -14.66 -28.52 3.28
N ASP A 135 -14.65 -28.96 4.54
CA ASP A 135 -15.81 -28.95 5.42
C ASP A 135 -16.32 -27.51 5.63
N TRP A 136 -15.43 -26.57 5.92
CA TRP A 136 -15.76 -25.15 6.05
C TRP A 136 -16.33 -24.54 4.75
N LEU A 137 -15.73 -24.82 3.59
CA LEU A 137 -16.27 -24.32 2.31
C LEU A 137 -17.65 -24.91 2.01
N SER A 138 -17.89 -26.16 2.39
CA SER A 138 -19.18 -26.82 2.18
C SER A 138 -20.29 -26.32 3.11
N SER A 139 -19.95 -25.73 4.26
CA SER A 139 -20.93 -25.14 5.17
C SER A 139 -21.36 -23.72 4.77
N LEU A 140 -20.63 -23.07 3.85
CA LEU A 140 -20.97 -21.75 3.36
C LEU A 140 -22.09 -21.78 2.30
N PRO A 141 -22.92 -20.72 2.22
CA PRO A 141 -23.80 -20.51 1.08
C PRO A 141 -23.02 -20.54 -0.24
N PRO A 142 -23.50 -21.23 -1.29
CA PRO A 142 -22.80 -21.33 -2.58
C PRO A 142 -22.46 -19.98 -3.23
N ALA A 143 -23.31 -18.96 -2.97
CA ALA A 143 -23.05 -17.59 -3.40
C ALA A 143 -21.74 -17.05 -2.81
N LEU A 144 -21.44 -17.30 -1.53
CA LEU A 144 -20.24 -16.78 -0.87
C LEU A 144 -18.97 -17.53 -1.27
N VAL A 145 -19.07 -18.84 -1.52
CA VAL A 145 -17.98 -19.60 -2.16
C VAL A 145 -17.66 -19.01 -3.54
N SER A 146 -18.70 -18.64 -4.30
CA SER A 146 -18.54 -17.98 -5.60
C SER A 146 -17.95 -16.58 -5.49
N VAL A 147 -18.39 -15.76 -4.52
CA VAL A 147 -17.79 -14.44 -4.23
C VAL A 147 -16.30 -14.59 -3.94
N SER A 148 -15.92 -15.50 -3.02
CA SER A 148 -14.52 -15.74 -2.68
C SER A 148 -13.72 -16.20 -3.90
N SER A 149 -14.27 -17.11 -4.71
CA SER A 149 -13.60 -17.56 -5.93
C SER A 149 -13.38 -16.43 -6.95
N LEU A 150 -14.37 -15.54 -7.13
CA LEU A 150 -14.28 -14.38 -8.02
C LEU A 150 -13.23 -13.36 -7.55
N ILE A 151 -13.08 -13.18 -6.23
CA ILE A 151 -12.03 -12.33 -5.65
C ILE A 151 -10.65 -12.83 -6.06
N TYR A 152 -10.35 -14.13 -5.91
CA TYR A 152 -9.07 -14.71 -6.31
C TYR A 152 -8.87 -14.74 -7.83
N GLN A 153 -9.95 -14.74 -8.61
CA GLN A 153 -9.92 -14.56 -10.07
C GLN A 153 -9.79 -13.09 -10.50
N LYS A 154 -9.60 -12.15 -9.56
CA LYS A 154 -9.51 -10.70 -9.81
C LYS A 154 -10.76 -10.09 -10.48
N GLN A 155 -11.91 -10.77 -10.42
CA GLN A 155 -13.19 -10.30 -10.95
C GLN A 155 -13.97 -9.50 -9.88
N LEU A 156 -13.35 -8.43 -9.39
CA LEU A 156 -13.78 -7.72 -8.17
C LEU A 156 -15.20 -7.13 -8.26
N HIS A 157 -15.56 -6.50 -9.39
CA HIS A 157 -16.90 -5.93 -9.56
C HIS A 157 -18.01 -6.98 -9.59
N ARG A 158 -17.76 -8.15 -10.21
CA ARG A 158 -18.71 -9.27 -10.21
C ARG A 158 -18.87 -9.84 -8.80
N ALA A 159 -17.75 -9.99 -8.07
CA ALA A 159 -17.76 -10.43 -6.68
C ALA A 159 -18.55 -9.47 -5.78
N GLU A 160 -18.34 -8.16 -5.92
CA GLU A 160 -19.06 -7.14 -5.16
C GLU A 160 -20.55 -7.14 -5.47
N TRP A 161 -20.93 -7.17 -6.75
CA TRP A 161 -22.33 -7.23 -7.14
C TRP A 161 -23.04 -8.45 -6.53
N LEU A 162 -22.42 -9.63 -6.61
CA LEU A 162 -22.98 -10.86 -6.06
C LEU A 162 -23.06 -10.80 -4.53
N CYS A 163 -22.02 -10.29 -3.86
CA CYS A 163 -21.98 -10.17 -2.40
C CYS A 163 -23.05 -9.20 -1.88
N ARG A 164 -23.17 -8.01 -2.51
CA ARG A 164 -24.21 -7.02 -2.17
C ARG A 164 -25.61 -7.56 -2.43
N HIS A 165 -25.82 -8.28 -3.54
CA HIS A 165 -27.10 -8.91 -3.81
C HIS A 165 -27.45 -9.94 -2.73
N PHE A 166 -26.51 -10.79 -2.32
CA PHE A 166 -26.71 -11.77 -1.25
C PHE A 166 -27.05 -11.10 0.09
N LEU A 167 -26.37 -10.01 0.43
CA LEU A 167 -26.59 -9.25 1.67
C LEU A 167 -27.95 -8.55 1.73
N LYS A 168 -28.61 -8.25 0.60
CA LYS A 168 -29.98 -7.69 0.61
C LYS A 168 -30.96 -8.61 1.32
N ASP A 169 -30.83 -9.92 1.08
CA ASP A 169 -31.71 -10.93 1.67
C ASP A 169 -31.14 -11.49 2.99
N ASN A 170 -29.85 -11.24 3.28
CA ASN A 170 -29.11 -11.79 4.42
C ASN A 170 -28.23 -10.72 5.10
N PRO A 171 -28.81 -9.65 5.66
CA PRO A 171 -28.08 -8.42 6.01
C PRO A 171 -26.97 -8.60 7.05
N HIS A 172 -27.09 -9.57 7.97
CA HIS A 172 -26.13 -9.81 9.05
C HIS A 172 -25.32 -11.09 8.86
N GLN A 173 -25.24 -11.64 7.63
CA GLN A 173 -24.46 -12.86 7.40
C GLN A 173 -22.95 -12.54 7.55
N PRO A 174 -22.23 -13.14 8.52
CA PRO A 174 -20.89 -12.69 8.91
C PRO A 174 -19.83 -12.80 7.81
N GLU A 175 -19.81 -13.93 7.09
CA GLU A 175 -18.85 -14.16 6.01
C GLU A 175 -19.09 -13.21 4.82
N ALA A 176 -20.34 -12.86 4.53
CA ALA A 176 -20.71 -11.92 3.48
C ALA A 176 -20.27 -10.49 3.85
N MET A 177 -20.48 -10.07 5.09
CA MET A 177 -19.96 -8.78 5.60
C MET A 177 -18.44 -8.72 5.50
N ARG A 178 -17.74 -9.80 5.93
CA ARG A 178 -16.28 -9.91 5.82
C ARG A 178 -15.80 -9.86 4.36
N LEU A 179 -16.41 -10.62 3.45
CA LEU A 179 -16.07 -10.63 2.03
C LEU A 179 -16.32 -9.27 1.36
N LEU A 180 -17.40 -8.58 1.74
CA LEU A 180 -17.65 -7.22 1.25
C LEU A 180 -16.62 -6.22 1.78
N ALA A 181 -16.16 -6.37 3.02
CA ALA A 181 -15.08 -5.56 3.57
C ALA A 181 -13.72 -5.83 2.90
N GLU A 182 -13.43 -7.09 2.56
CA GLU A 182 -12.25 -7.47 1.76
C GLU A 182 -12.28 -6.79 0.38
N LEU A 183 -13.45 -6.78 -0.27
CA LEU A 183 -13.66 -6.05 -1.52
C LEU A 183 -13.50 -4.55 -1.34
N GLY A 184 -14.08 -3.95 -0.30
CA GLY A 184 -13.90 -2.54 0.05
C GLY A 184 -12.42 -2.20 0.22
N THR A 185 -11.65 -3.06 0.88
CA THR A 185 -10.19 -2.89 1.03
C THR A 185 -9.46 -2.94 -0.31
N LYS A 186 -9.85 -3.82 -1.25
CA LYS A 186 -9.28 -3.90 -2.60
C LYS A 186 -9.64 -2.68 -3.45
N PHE A 187 -10.81 -2.09 -3.23
CA PHE A 187 -11.23 -0.82 -3.83
C PHE A 187 -10.73 0.42 -3.09
N GLN A 188 -9.93 0.26 -2.03
CA GLN A 188 -9.43 1.36 -1.18
C GLN A 188 -10.55 2.17 -0.47
N ILE A 189 -11.73 1.56 -0.27
CA ILE A 189 -12.85 2.11 0.49
C ILE A 189 -12.76 1.59 1.94
N LEU A 190 -11.74 2.07 2.66
CA LEU A 190 -11.38 1.52 3.98
C LEU A 190 -12.41 1.85 5.08
N ASP A 191 -13.15 2.96 4.95
CA ASP A 191 -14.22 3.33 5.89
C ASP A 191 -15.35 2.29 5.92
N ASP A 192 -15.84 1.89 4.74
CA ASP A 192 -16.90 0.88 4.63
C ASP A 192 -16.39 -0.49 5.09
N ALA A 193 -15.13 -0.82 4.78
CA ALA A 193 -14.51 -2.05 5.25
C ALA A 193 -14.44 -2.10 6.79
N GLU A 194 -14.01 -1.01 7.46
CA GLU A 194 -14.02 -0.93 8.92
C GLU A 194 -15.44 -1.06 9.47
N PHE A 195 -16.39 -0.32 8.93
CA PHE A 195 -17.78 -0.34 9.41
C PHE A 195 -18.38 -1.75 9.31
N LEU A 196 -18.20 -2.43 8.17
CA LEU A 196 -18.68 -3.79 7.96
C LEU A 196 -18.05 -4.78 8.93
N LEU A 197 -16.75 -4.68 9.18
CA LEU A 197 -16.04 -5.60 10.08
C LEU A 197 -16.37 -5.33 11.55
N ALA A 198 -16.45 -4.07 11.95
CA ALA A 198 -16.91 -3.69 13.29
C ALA A 198 -18.33 -4.21 13.56
N SER A 199 -19.27 -3.95 12.63
CA SER A 199 -20.65 -4.45 12.73
C SER A 199 -20.71 -5.97 12.76
N CYS A 200 -19.89 -6.64 11.93
CA CYS A 200 -19.80 -8.10 11.92
C CYS A 200 -19.39 -8.67 13.28
N LEU A 201 -18.48 -7.99 14.00
CA LEU A 201 -18.00 -8.42 15.31
C LEU A 201 -18.93 -8.03 16.46
N GLU A 202 -19.84 -7.07 16.25
CA GLU A 202 -20.96 -6.85 17.17
C GLU A 202 -21.96 -8.01 17.14
N PHE A 203 -22.26 -8.54 15.94
CA PHE A 203 -23.15 -9.70 15.79
C PHE A 203 -22.47 -11.02 16.16
N GLU A 204 -21.20 -11.20 15.77
CA GLU A 204 -20.43 -12.43 16.00
C GLU A 204 -19.05 -12.14 16.60
N PRO A 205 -18.97 -11.86 17.91
CA PRO A 205 -17.71 -11.50 18.56
C PRO A 205 -16.60 -12.55 18.41
N ASN A 206 -16.95 -13.83 18.32
CA ASN A 206 -15.94 -14.90 18.24
C ASN A 206 -15.49 -15.20 16.80
N TYR A 207 -15.91 -14.42 15.80
CA TYR A 207 -15.57 -14.67 14.41
C TYR A 207 -14.17 -14.19 14.05
N LYS A 208 -13.18 -15.06 14.36
CA LYS A 208 -11.74 -14.81 14.25
C LYS A 208 -11.28 -14.26 12.90
N ARG A 209 -11.88 -14.71 11.79
CA ARG A 209 -11.53 -14.24 10.43
C ARG A 209 -11.89 -12.78 10.21
N ALA A 210 -13.09 -12.35 10.62
CA ALA A 210 -13.46 -10.95 10.55
C ALA A 210 -12.60 -10.10 11.48
N ARG A 211 -12.26 -10.61 12.67
CA ARG A 211 -11.38 -9.88 13.60
C ARG A 211 -9.97 -9.68 13.04
N LEU A 212 -9.40 -10.69 12.39
CA LEU A 212 -8.10 -10.56 11.71
C LEU A 212 -8.16 -9.53 10.57
N ASP A 213 -9.18 -9.59 9.72
CA ASP A 213 -9.38 -8.59 8.67
C ASP A 213 -9.59 -7.19 9.26
N TYR A 214 -10.25 -7.08 10.41
CA TYR A 214 -10.47 -5.83 11.11
C TYR A 214 -9.17 -5.21 11.62
N VAL A 215 -8.29 -6.01 12.22
CA VAL A 215 -6.93 -5.59 12.61
C VAL A 215 -6.19 -5.01 11.40
N HIS A 216 -6.23 -5.69 10.25
CA HIS A 216 -5.57 -5.21 9.04
C HIS A 216 -6.17 -3.91 8.50
N VAL A 217 -7.50 -3.77 8.49
CA VAL A 217 -8.16 -2.53 8.05
C VAL A 217 -7.85 -1.38 9.00
N LEU A 218 -7.91 -1.60 10.31
CA LEU A 218 -7.53 -0.60 11.32
C LEU A 218 -6.08 -0.15 11.14
N HIS A 219 -5.17 -1.09 10.87
CA HIS A 219 -3.77 -0.78 10.59
C HIS A 219 -3.63 0.08 9.32
N LYS A 220 -4.28 -0.28 8.21
CA LYS A 220 -4.28 0.53 6.97
C LYS A 220 -4.85 1.94 7.18
N ARG A 221 -5.84 2.05 8.07
CA ARG A 221 -6.44 3.32 8.49
C ARG A 221 -5.64 4.07 9.55
N GLN A 222 -4.48 3.55 9.95
CA GLN A 222 -3.61 4.10 10.99
C GLN A 222 -4.27 4.20 12.37
N LYS A 223 -5.34 3.45 12.63
CA LYS A 223 -5.99 3.32 13.95
C LYS A 223 -5.25 2.28 14.80
N PHE A 224 -3.96 2.51 15.02
CA PHE A 224 -3.03 1.50 15.54
C PHE A 224 -3.39 1.00 16.95
N ASN A 225 -3.86 1.87 17.85
CA ASN A 225 -4.28 1.46 19.20
C ASN A 225 -5.48 0.51 19.17
N LYS A 226 -6.48 0.79 18.32
CA LYS A 226 -7.61 -0.12 18.11
C LYS A 226 -7.14 -1.43 17.46
N ALA A 227 -6.23 -1.37 16.49
CA ALA A 227 -5.66 -2.57 15.87
C ALA A 227 -4.96 -3.45 16.92
N LEU A 228 -4.20 -2.85 17.84
CA LEU A 228 -3.52 -3.53 18.94
C LEU A 228 -4.51 -4.20 19.90
N GLU A 229 -5.57 -3.51 20.31
CA GLU A 229 -6.64 -4.08 21.14
C GLU A 229 -7.27 -5.31 20.48
N GLN A 230 -7.65 -5.19 19.21
CA GLN A 230 -8.27 -6.29 18.47
C GLN A 230 -7.31 -7.47 18.23
N ALA A 231 -6.01 -7.19 18.02
CA ALA A 231 -4.99 -8.21 17.88
C ALA A 231 -4.76 -8.99 19.17
N LYS A 232 -4.78 -8.33 20.34
CA LYS A 232 -4.69 -8.99 21.65
C LYS A 232 -5.86 -9.95 21.87
N ILE A 233 -7.10 -9.49 21.63
CA ILE A 233 -8.29 -10.35 21.72
C ILE A 233 -8.17 -11.58 20.82
N LEU A 234 -7.62 -11.41 19.61
CA LEU A 234 -7.45 -12.50 18.66
C LEU A 234 -6.40 -13.52 19.15
N LEU A 235 -5.26 -13.04 19.66
CA LEU A 235 -4.21 -13.90 20.22
C LEU A 235 -4.68 -14.66 21.46
N ASP A 236 -5.41 -14.00 22.38
CA ASP A 236 -5.97 -14.64 23.58
C ASP A 236 -6.88 -15.83 23.23
N SER A 237 -7.52 -15.80 22.06
CA SER A 237 -8.39 -16.88 21.58
C SER A 237 -7.66 -18.11 21.03
N ASP A 238 -6.39 -17.97 20.66
CA ASP A 238 -5.52 -19.04 20.13
C ASP A 238 -4.04 -18.60 20.23
N PRO A 239 -3.42 -18.75 21.42
CA PRO A 239 -2.10 -18.15 21.72
C PRO A 239 -0.97 -18.68 20.84
N GLU A 240 -1.08 -19.88 20.28
CA GLU A 240 -0.05 -20.48 19.41
C GLU A 240 -0.26 -20.20 17.93
N ASN A 241 -1.29 -19.43 17.57
CA ASN A 241 -1.56 -19.11 16.18
C ASN A 241 -0.54 -18.11 15.63
N ALA A 242 0.36 -18.59 14.76
CA ALA A 242 1.39 -17.75 14.15
C ALA A 242 0.81 -16.52 13.41
N THR A 243 -0.33 -16.65 12.72
CA THR A 243 -0.96 -15.52 12.04
C THR A 243 -1.43 -14.45 13.02
N PHE A 244 -1.92 -14.84 14.20
CA PHE A 244 -2.37 -13.90 15.22
C PHE A 244 -1.18 -13.22 15.91
N LYS A 245 -0.10 -13.96 16.19
CA LYS A 245 1.18 -13.40 16.66
C LYS A 245 1.72 -12.36 15.67
N ILE A 246 1.71 -12.64 14.37
CA ILE A 246 2.13 -11.68 13.33
C ILE A 246 1.26 -10.42 13.34
N GLY A 247 -0.07 -10.58 13.43
CA GLY A 247 -0.99 -9.45 13.56
C GLY A 247 -0.71 -8.58 14.78
N LEU A 248 -0.40 -9.20 15.93
CA LEU A 248 0.00 -8.51 17.14
C LEU A 248 1.33 -7.77 16.98
N GLY A 249 2.37 -8.43 16.47
CA GLY A 249 3.68 -7.82 16.25
C GLY A 249 3.61 -6.60 15.33
N ASN A 250 2.82 -6.68 14.26
CA ASN A 250 2.58 -5.55 13.38
C ASN A 250 1.88 -4.39 14.10
N ALA A 251 0.87 -4.69 14.93
CA ALA A 251 0.18 -3.66 15.71
C ALA A 251 1.08 -3.02 16.78
N GLN A 252 1.89 -3.80 17.48
CA GLN A 252 2.89 -3.32 18.45
C GLN A 252 3.93 -2.41 17.80
N GLN A 253 4.47 -2.82 16.63
CA GLN A 253 5.39 -2.00 15.85
C GLN A 253 4.74 -0.66 15.46
N ALA A 254 3.49 -0.70 15.02
CA ALA A 254 2.75 0.49 14.63
C ALA A 254 2.46 1.44 15.81
N THR A 255 2.17 0.92 17.00
CA THR A 255 2.03 1.73 18.23
C THR A 255 3.36 2.17 18.84
N GLY A 256 4.49 1.65 18.33
CA GLY A 256 5.85 2.03 18.78
C GLY A 256 6.42 1.19 19.91
N ASP A 257 5.74 0.11 20.27
CA ASP A 257 6.26 -0.90 21.20
C ASP A 257 7.15 -1.88 20.43
N PHE A 258 8.31 -1.38 19.97
CA PHE A 258 9.22 -2.15 19.13
C PHE A 258 9.85 -3.33 19.86
N GLU A 259 10.08 -3.23 21.17
CA GLU A 259 10.65 -4.31 21.97
C GLU A 259 9.68 -5.50 22.02
N ALA A 260 8.40 -5.25 22.30
CA ALA A 260 7.39 -6.31 22.29
C ALA A 260 7.16 -6.88 20.88
N ALA A 261 7.23 -6.03 19.84
CA ALA A 261 7.15 -6.47 18.46
C ALA A 261 8.30 -7.42 18.09
N ILE A 262 9.54 -7.08 18.45
CA ILE A 262 10.73 -7.92 18.23
C ILE A 262 10.54 -9.28 18.89
N SER A 263 10.20 -9.31 20.18
CA SER A 263 9.98 -10.57 20.91
C SER A 263 8.86 -11.41 20.29
N THR A 264 7.78 -10.78 19.83
CA THR A 264 6.68 -11.47 19.16
C THR A 264 7.10 -12.08 17.81
N PHE A 265 7.88 -11.35 17.01
CA PHE A 265 8.41 -11.86 15.74
C PHE A 265 9.43 -12.98 15.93
N GLU A 266 10.30 -12.89 16.93
CA GLU A 266 11.23 -13.97 17.31
C GLU A 266 10.47 -15.23 17.70
N SER A 267 9.40 -15.13 18.51
CA SER A 267 8.54 -16.27 18.85
C SER A 267 7.88 -16.92 17.63
N VAL A 268 7.49 -16.13 16.62
CA VAL A 268 6.97 -16.68 15.35
C VAL A 268 8.07 -17.47 14.64
N LEU A 269 9.29 -16.96 14.61
CA LEU A 269 10.44 -17.60 13.95
C LEU A 269 10.89 -18.87 14.68
N ASP A 270 10.74 -18.96 16.01
CA ASP A 270 10.99 -20.20 16.76
C ASP A 270 10.10 -21.36 16.28
N SER A 271 8.84 -21.05 15.92
CA SER A 271 7.89 -22.03 15.39
C SER A 271 8.01 -22.25 13.87
N ASN A 272 8.53 -21.27 13.13
CA ASN A 272 8.67 -21.30 11.68
C ASN A 272 9.90 -20.52 11.22
N ALA A 273 11.07 -21.16 11.34
CA ALA A 273 12.36 -20.56 10.99
C ALA A 273 12.54 -20.26 9.49
N ALA A 274 11.66 -20.75 8.62
CA ALA A 274 11.73 -20.53 7.17
C ALA A 274 10.88 -19.34 6.69
N ASN A 275 10.36 -18.50 7.59
CA ASN A 275 9.48 -17.39 7.23
C ASN A 275 10.27 -16.12 6.87
N TYR A 276 10.69 -16.02 5.61
CA TYR A 276 11.44 -14.86 5.08
C TYR A 276 10.75 -13.51 5.36
N SER A 277 9.42 -13.45 5.27
CA SER A 277 8.68 -12.19 5.44
C SER A 277 8.77 -11.63 6.86
N ILE A 278 8.88 -12.51 7.87
CA ILE A 278 9.01 -12.10 9.26
C ILE A 278 10.43 -11.65 9.59
N TYR A 279 11.45 -12.25 8.96
CA TYR A 279 12.81 -11.71 9.04
C TYR A 279 12.91 -10.28 8.49
N LEU A 280 12.21 -9.96 7.40
CA LEU A 280 12.14 -8.58 6.88
C LEU A 280 11.51 -7.63 7.91
N THR A 281 10.32 -7.96 8.43
CA THR A 281 9.62 -7.11 9.41
C THR A 281 10.41 -6.96 10.71
N LEU A 282 11.04 -8.04 11.19
CA LEU A 282 11.96 -8.00 12.33
C LEU A 282 13.13 -7.05 12.07
N GLY A 283 13.72 -7.09 10.87
CA GLY A 283 14.77 -6.16 10.46
C GLY A 283 14.31 -4.69 10.50
N HIS A 284 13.07 -4.39 10.08
CA HIS A 284 12.51 -3.03 10.18
C HIS A 284 12.36 -2.57 11.64
N ALA A 285 11.90 -3.45 12.54
CA ALA A 285 11.79 -3.17 13.97
C ALA A 285 13.17 -2.91 14.61
N LEU A 286 14.14 -3.81 14.35
CA LEU A 286 15.52 -3.71 14.86
C LEU A 286 16.21 -2.43 14.38
N LYS A 287 16.07 -2.08 13.09
CA LYS A 287 16.57 -0.83 12.53
C LYS A 287 16.02 0.37 13.28
N THR A 288 14.71 0.38 13.56
CA THR A 288 14.05 1.51 14.23
C THR A 288 14.55 1.69 15.66
N MET A 289 14.91 0.60 16.35
CA MET A 289 15.54 0.60 17.68
C MET A 289 17.04 0.93 17.65
N GLY A 290 17.64 1.12 16.47
CA GLY A 290 19.08 1.38 16.33
C GLY A 290 19.96 0.13 16.43
N ARG A 291 19.38 -1.08 16.47
CA ARG A 291 20.10 -2.36 16.43
C ARG A 291 20.46 -2.73 14.98
N VAL A 292 21.33 -1.93 14.37
CA VAL A 292 21.60 -1.96 12.92
C VAL A 292 22.22 -3.28 12.47
N GLU A 293 23.18 -3.81 13.23
CA GLU A 293 23.86 -5.07 12.91
C GLU A 293 22.89 -6.26 12.93
N ASP A 294 21.98 -6.30 13.92
CA ASP A 294 20.94 -7.34 14.00
C ASP A 294 19.95 -7.19 12.84
N ALA A 295 19.58 -5.96 12.46
CA ALA A 295 18.73 -5.70 11.31
C ALA A 295 19.36 -6.21 10.01
N ILE A 296 20.66 -5.97 9.81
CA ILE A 296 21.42 -6.50 8.65
C ILE A 296 21.33 -8.02 8.62
N GLN A 297 21.58 -8.69 9.75
CA GLN A 297 21.50 -10.16 9.83
C GLN A 297 20.09 -10.67 9.48
N ALA A 298 19.05 -10.02 9.99
CA ALA A 298 17.66 -10.37 9.69
C ALA A 298 17.34 -10.22 8.21
N TYR A 299 17.69 -9.10 7.57
CA TYR A 299 17.48 -8.93 6.13
C TYR A 299 18.26 -9.95 5.29
N ARG A 300 19.50 -10.29 5.69
CA ARG A 300 20.27 -11.35 5.03
C ARG A 300 19.57 -12.70 5.11
N LYS A 301 19.09 -13.09 6.29
CA LYS A 301 18.28 -14.31 6.46
C LYS A 301 17.03 -14.31 5.59
N SER A 302 16.38 -13.16 5.43
CA SER A 302 15.22 -13.03 4.55
C SER A 302 15.57 -13.38 3.09
N TYR A 303 16.64 -12.80 2.52
CA TYR A 303 16.98 -13.11 1.12
C TYR A 303 17.67 -14.48 0.96
N ASP A 304 18.34 -15.00 1.98
CA ASP A 304 18.89 -16.36 1.95
C ASP A 304 17.77 -17.40 1.79
N LEU A 305 16.66 -17.21 2.52
CA LEU A 305 15.47 -18.07 2.44
C LEU A 305 14.69 -17.87 1.14
N LYS A 306 14.60 -16.62 0.64
CA LYS A 306 13.91 -16.28 -0.60
C LYS A 306 14.80 -15.36 -1.47
N PRO A 307 15.65 -15.93 -2.34
CA PRO A 307 16.63 -15.16 -3.13
C PRO A 307 16.03 -14.19 -4.15
N ASP A 308 14.75 -14.33 -4.50
CA ASP A 308 14.02 -13.44 -5.41
C ASP A 308 13.18 -12.38 -4.66
N PHE A 309 13.36 -12.23 -3.33
CA PHE A 309 12.65 -11.23 -2.54
C PHE A 309 13.41 -9.90 -2.50
N GLY A 310 13.05 -9.01 -3.42
CA GLY A 310 13.79 -7.77 -3.64
C GLY A 310 13.70 -6.80 -2.47
N ASP A 311 12.62 -6.82 -1.69
CA ASP A 311 12.41 -5.91 -0.55
C ASP A 311 13.51 -6.05 0.53
N ALA A 312 14.00 -7.27 0.75
CA ALA A 312 15.14 -7.50 1.65
C ALA A 312 16.42 -6.79 1.18
N PHE A 313 16.71 -6.83 -0.13
CA PHE A 313 17.84 -6.12 -0.72
C PHE A 313 17.64 -4.60 -0.68
N TRP A 314 16.45 -4.11 -1.01
CA TRP A 314 16.15 -2.68 -0.90
C TRP A 314 16.26 -2.18 0.54
N SER A 315 15.76 -2.94 1.51
CA SER A 315 15.85 -2.62 2.94
C SER A 315 17.30 -2.53 3.42
N LEU A 316 18.19 -3.41 2.92
CA LEU A 316 19.64 -3.35 3.16
C LEU A 316 20.29 -2.14 2.48
N ALA A 317 20.00 -1.90 1.19
CA ALA A 317 20.55 -0.78 0.43
C ALA A 317 20.20 0.58 1.05
N ASN A 318 19.04 0.65 1.70
CA ASN A 318 18.54 1.83 2.38
C ASN A 318 19.12 2.01 3.81
N LEU A 319 20.11 1.21 4.21
CA LEU A 319 20.96 1.46 5.38
C LEU A 319 22.22 2.21 4.95
N LYS A 320 22.55 3.34 5.57
CA LYS A 320 23.75 4.11 5.18
C LYS A 320 25.06 3.35 5.40
N THR A 321 25.07 2.43 6.36
CA THR A 321 26.25 1.67 6.80
C THR A 321 26.51 0.40 6.00
N TYR A 322 25.56 -0.04 5.18
CA TYR A 322 25.68 -1.29 4.44
C TYR A 322 26.28 -1.07 3.05
N ARG A 323 27.14 -1.99 2.60
CA ARG A 323 27.68 -2.06 1.24
C ARG A 323 27.59 -3.49 0.77
N PHE A 324 27.09 -3.68 -0.46
CA PHE A 324 26.98 -5.01 -1.04
C PHE A 324 28.33 -5.52 -1.52
N THR A 325 28.50 -6.84 -1.47
CA THR A 325 29.61 -7.51 -2.13
C THR A 325 29.38 -7.59 -3.64
N SER A 326 30.43 -7.90 -4.41
CA SER A 326 30.31 -8.19 -5.85
C SER A 326 29.34 -9.33 -6.13
N ASP A 327 29.31 -10.34 -5.26
CA ASP A 327 28.47 -11.52 -5.42
C ASP A 327 27.00 -11.19 -5.17
N GLU A 328 26.71 -10.40 -4.14
CA GLU A 328 25.35 -9.91 -3.87
C GLU A 328 24.85 -9.01 -5.01
N ARG A 329 25.70 -8.13 -5.54
CA ARG A 329 25.38 -7.30 -6.72
C ARG A 329 25.04 -8.17 -7.92
N GLN A 330 25.83 -9.19 -8.18
CA GLN A 330 25.58 -10.11 -9.30
C GLN A 330 24.29 -10.92 -9.08
N GLN A 331 24.02 -11.36 -7.85
CA GLN A 331 22.76 -12.02 -7.49
C GLN A 331 21.56 -11.11 -7.79
N MET A 332 21.60 -9.85 -7.34
CA MET A 332 20.52 -8.88 -7.62
C MET A 332 20.27 -8.73 -9.12
N ARG A 333 21.33 -8.62 -9.94
CA ARG A 333 21.20 -8.52 -11.41
C ARG A 333 20.54 -9.73 -12.03
N VAL A 334 20.95 -10.93 -11.63
CA VAL A 334 20.36 -12.19 -12.13
C VAL A 334 18.88 -12.28 -11.75
N LYS A 335 18.52 -11.88 -10.54
CA LYS A 335 17.14 -11.95 -10.04
C LYS A 335 16.24 -10.89 -10.67
N GLU A 336 16.74 -9.66 -10.86
CA GLU A 336 16.01 -8.61 -11.57
C GLU A 336 15.70 -9.00 -13.02
N ALA A 337 16.67 -9.59 -13.72
CA ALA A 337 16.52 -9.99 -15.12
C ALA A 337 15.62 -11.23 -15.32
N SER A 338 15.37 -12.03 -14.28
CA SER A 338 14.59 -13.27 -14.40
C SER A 338 13.13 -13.03 -14.77
N ALA A 339 12.59 -13.84 -15.68
CA ALA A 339 11.18 -13.81 -16.07
C ALA A 339 10.23 -14.27 -14.94
N THR A 340 10.74 -15.03 -13.97
CA THR A 340 9.93 -15.57 -12.86
C THR A 340 9.83 -14.64 -11.66
N THR A 341 10.68 -13.61 -11.59
CA THR A 341 10.66 -12.63 -10.50
C THR A 341 9.45 -11.71 -10.65
N SER A 342 8.75 -11.46 -9.54
CA SER A 342 7.59 -10.58 -9.54
C SER A 342 7.98 -9.14 -9.93
N ILE A 343 7.06 -8.39 -10.54
CA ILE A 343 7.32 -6.98 -10.92
C ILE A 343 7.70 -6.15 -9.69
N ASN A 344 7.03 -6.36 -8.55
CA ASN A 344 7.36 -5.66 -7.31
C ASN A 344 8.79 -5.96 -6.86
N ASP A 345 9.22 -7.23 -6.88
CA ASP A 345 10.59 -7.59 -6.51
C ASP A 345 11.61 -7.00 -7.49
N LYS A 346 11.31 -6.97 -8.81
CA LYS A 346 12.16 -6.31 -9.81
C LYS A 346 12.35 -4.82 -9.51
N ILE A 347 11.27 -4.12 -9.15
CA ILE A 347 11.34 -2.72 -8.74
C ILE A 347 12.30 -2.58 -7.55
N HIS A 348 12.13 -3.37 -6.50
CA HIS A 348 13.03 -3.32 -5.34
C HIS A 348 14.49 -3.60 -5.72
N PHE A 349 14.76 -4.61 -6.57
CA PHE A 349 16.12 -4.88 -7.06
C PHE A 349 16.70 -3.70 -7.85
N CYS A 350 15.92 -3.04 -8.69
CA CYS A 350 16.36 -1.85 -9.42
C CYS A 350 16.79 -0.72 -8.47
N PHE A 351 16.00 -0.42 -7.43
CA PHE A 351 16.37 0.61 -6.46
C PHE A 351 17.56 0.20 -5.58
N ALA A 352 17.66 -1.08 -5.21
CA ALA A 352 18.81 -1.61 -4.47
C ALA A 352 20.12 -1.51 -5.29
N LEU A 353 20.08 -1.92 -6.56
CA LEU A 353 21.21 -1.82 -7.49
C LEU A 353 21.56 -0.36 -7.79
N GLY A 354 20.56 0.50 -8.01
CA GLY A 354 20.79 1.94 -8.19
C GLY A 354 21.55 2.54 -7.01
N LYS A 355 21.17 2.19 -5.78
CA LYS A 355 21.81 2.66 -4.56
C LYS A 355 23.21 2.09 -4.34
N ASP A 356 23.40 0.79 -4.57
CA ASP A 356 24.69 0.11 -4.47
C ASP A 356 25.72 0.66 -5.46
N LEU A 357 25.31 0.87 -6.71
CA LEU A 357 26.15 1.43 -7.76
C LEU A 357 26.48 2.89 -7.51
N GLU A 358 25.53 3.66 -7.00
CA GLU A 358 25.75 5.03 -6.57
C GLU A 358 26.78 5.13 -5.44
N ASP A 359 26.68 4.26 -4.42
CA ASP A 359 27.66 4.19 -3.34
C ASP A 359 29.05 3.75 -3.83
N SER A 360 29.11 3.13 -5.00
CA SER A 360 30.34 2.76 -5.71
C SER A 360 30.78 3.80 -6.74
N GLU A 361 30.13 4.98 -6.77
CA GLU A 361 30.39 6.09 -7.70
C GLU A 361 30.21 5.74 -9.19
N LEU A 362 29.45 4.68 -9.50
CA LEU A 362 29.11 4.26 -10.86
C LEU A 362 27.79 4.93 -11.31
N PHE A 363 27.81 6.26 -11.43
CA PHE A 363 26.60 7.08 -11.53
C PHE A 363 25.73 6.80 -12.77
N ASP A 364 26.33 6.61 -13.95
CA ASP A 364 25.56 6.32 -15.18
C ASP A 364 24.80 5.00 -15.08
N GLU A 365 25.45 3.97 -14.52
CA GLU A 365 24.83 2.66 -14.34
C GLU A 365 23.77 2.69 -13.23
N ALA A 366 24.06 3.39 -12.13
CA ALA A 366 23.09 3.65 -11.07
C ALA A 366 21.81 4.30 -11.61
N PHE A 367 21.95 5.32 -12.46
CA PHE A 367 20.81 5.99 -13.09
C PHE A 367 19.99 5.04 -13.95
N SER A 368 20.64 4.17 -14.75
CA SER A 368 19.96 3.18 -15.58
C SER A 368 19.04 2.26 -14.75
N PHE A 369 19.49 1.83 -13.57
CA PHE A 369 18.67 1.03 -12.66
C PHE A 369 17.56 1.84 -11.99
N TYR A 370 17.83 3.05 -11.49
CA TYR A 370 16.77 3.92 -10.95
C TYR A 370 15.68 4.18 -12.01
N HIS A 371 16.07 4.56 -13.23
CA HIS A 371 15.14 4.82 -14.32
C HIS A 371 14.30 3.58 -14.68
N ARG A 372 14.90 2.38 -14.72
CA ARG A 372 14.17 1.14 -14.97
C ARG A 372 13.16 0.81 -13.87
N GLY A 373 13.57 0.95 -12.60
CA GLY A 373 12.68 0.73 -11.45
C GLY A 373 11.51 1.73 -11.46
N ASN A 374 11.80 2.99 -11.74
CA ASN A 374 10.82 4.06 -11.90
C ASN A 374 9.82 3.77 -13.01
N LYS A 375 10.28 3.32 -14.18
CA LYS A 375 9.42 2.93 -15.31
C LYS A 375 8.47 1.77 -14.96
N LEU A 376 9.00 0.72 -14.32
CA LEU A 376 8.16 -0.41 -13.87
C LEU A 376 7.10 0.06 -12.86
N LYS A 377 7.46 0.99 -11.98
CA LYS A 377 6.56 1.54 -10.96
C LYS A 377 5.50 2.46 -11.56
N SER A 378 5.84 3.32 -12.51
CA SER A 378 4.88 4.21 -13.19
C SER A 378 3.90 3.44 -14.10
N GLU A 379 4.33 2.34 -14.71
CA GLU A 379 3.46 1.43 -15.46
C GLU A 379 2.43 0.72 -14.55
N GLN A 380 2.79 0.44 -13.29
CA GLN A 380 1.90 -0.12 -12.27
C GLN A 380 0.94 0.94 -11.70
N ASP A 381 1.49 2.10 -11.33
CA ASP A 381 0.80 3.19 -10.65
C ASP A 381 0.54 4.34 -11.63
N LYS A 382 -0.52 4.22 -12.44
CA LYS A 382 -0.91 5.28 -13.39
C LYS A 382 -1.16 6.61 -12.67
N PHE A 383 -0.19 7.51 -12.73
CA PHE A 383 -0.29 8.88 -12.22
C PHE A 383 -1.14 9.74 -13.16
N ASP A 384 -2.03 10.55 -12.60
CA ASP A 384 -2.89 11.49 -13.33
C ASP A 384 -2.50 12.92 -12.93
N SER A 385 -1.54 13.48 -13.66
CA SER A 385 -1.05 14.84 -13.45
C SER A 385 -2.16 15.87 -13.68
N LYS A 386 -3.00 15.66 -14.70
CA LYS A 386 -4.04 16.61 -15.13
C LYS A 386 -5.12 16.81 -14.08
N SER A 387 -5.62 15.73 -13.47
CA SER A 387 -6.63 15.85 -12.40
C SER A 387 -6.11 16.65 -11.21
N LEU A 388 -4.82 16.50 -10.87
CA LEU A 388 -4.20 17.23 -9.77
C LEU A 388 -4.02 18.71 -10.12
N GLU A 389 -3.50 19.02 -11.31
CA GLU A 389 -3.35 20.40 -11.78
C GLU A 389 -4.68 21.15 -11.76
N LEU A 390 -5.76 20.54 -12.26
CA LEU A 390 -7.11 21.11 -12.20
C LEU A 390 -7.56 21.37 -10.75
N SER A 391 -7.22 20.49 -9.82
CA SER A 391 -7.52 20.68 -8.40
C SER A 391 -6.73 21.83 -7.79
N PHE A 392 -5.49 22.09 -8.21
CA PHE A 392 -4.70 23.22 -7.72
C PHE A 392 -5.17 24.53 -8.33
N GLU A 393 -5.45 24.55 -9.63
CA GLU A 393 -6.07 25.70 -10.31
C GLU A 393 -7.41 26.07 -9.70
N PHE A 394 -8.25 25.08 -9.37
CA PHE A 394 -9.51 25.36 -8.69
C PHE A 394 -9.28 26.09 -7.36
N GLN A 395 -8.33 25.63 -6.54
CA GLN A 395 -8.03 26.27 -5.26
C GLN A 395 -7.54 27.71 -5.44
N LYS A 396 -6.61 27.94 -6.37
CA LYS A 396 -6.09 29.28 -6.68
C LYS A 396 -7.20 30.24 -7.11
N ASN A 397 -8.17 29.75 -7.89
CA ASN A 397 -9.26 30.58 -8.43
C ASN A 397 -10.43 30.83 -7.44
N ASN A 398 -10.61 29.99 -6.43
CA ASN A 398 -11.81 30.04 -5.57
C ASN A 398 -11.54 30.35 -4.09
N PHE A 399 -10.30 30.19 -3.62
CA PHE A 399 -9.92 30.41 -2.23
C PHE A 399 -8.93 31.57 -2.10
N ASP A 400 -9.48 32.78 -2.11
CA ASP A 400 -8.75 34.04 -1.92
C ASP A 400 -8.87 34.58 -0.48
N ALA A 401 -8.23 35.71 -0.21
CA ALA A 401 -8.30 36.39 1.08
C ALA A 401 -9.75 36.73 1.46
N ALA A 402 -10.62 37.04 0.49
CA ALA A 402 -12.03 37.33 0.75
C ALA A 402 -12.78 36.08 1.23
N PHE A 403 -12.50 34.91 0.65
CA PHE A 403 -13.00 33.62 1.11
C PHE A 403 -12.62 33.38 2.57
N PHE A 404 -11.34 33.45 2.92
CA PHE A 404 -10.91 33.18 4.30
C PHE A 404 -11.42 34.21 5.31
N ASN A 405 -11.57 35.48 4.92
CA ASN A 405 -12.14 36.51 5.78
C ASN A 405 -13.61 36.23 6.14
N ARG A 406 -14.41 35.65 5.22
CA ARG A 406 -15.79 35.21 5.52
C ARG A 406 -15.84 34.09 6.55
N HIS A 407 -14.76 33.31 6.66
CA HIS A 407 -14.65 32.15 7.56
C HIS A 407 -13.74 32.41 8.78
N LYS A 408 -13.41 33.68 9.10
CA LYS A 408 -12.45 34.02 10.15
C LYS A 408 -12.84 33.56 11.57
N GLN A 409 -14.13 33.32 11.80
CA GLN A 409 -14.68 32.90 13.10
C GLN A 409 -15.20 31.45 13.09
N THR A 410 -14.79 30.63 12.13
CA THR A 410 -15.18 29.20 12.07
C THR A 410 -14.02 28.30 12.47
N GLY A 411 -14.31 27.02 12.74
CA GLY A 411 -13.29 26.03 13.10
C GLY A 411 -13.06 25.92 14.60
N CYS A 412 -12.13 25.06 14.99
CA CYS A 412 -11.71 24.85 16.36
C CYS A 412 -10.65 25.90 16.75
N SER A 413 -10.78 26.52 17.92
CA SER A 413 -9.87 27.58 18.39
C SER A 413 -8.51 27.06 18.87
N ALA A 414 -8.29 25.75 18.87
CA ALA A 414 -7.06 25.11 19.30
C ALA A 414 -5.85 25.66 18.51
N ALA A 415 -4.81 26.08 19.24
CA ALA A 415 -3.61 26.71 18.68
C ALA A 415 -2.36 25.82 18.81
N ASP A 416 -2.51 24.65 19.44
CA ASP A 416 -1.49 23.65 19.66
C ASP A 416 -0.96 22.92 18.40
N PRO A 417 -1.64 22.85 17.23
CA PRO A 417 -1.09 22.11 16.09
C PRO A 417 -0.04 22.93 15.32
N ILE A 418 1.11 22.31 15.06
CA ILE A 418 2.14 22.79 14.14
C ILE A 418 2.19 21.82 12.94
N PHE A 419 1.74 22.28 11.78
CA PHE A 419 1.85 21.52 10.53
C PHE A 419 3.21 21.77 9.89
N ILE A 420 3.91 20.70 9.53
CA ILE A 420 5.10 20.78 8.67
C ILE A 420 4.73 20.15 7.32
N VAL A 421 4.56 21.01 6.33
CA VAL A 421 4.14 20.66 4.97
C VAL A 421 5.28 20.83 3.98
N GLY A 422 5.06 20.39 2.74
CA GLY A 422 5.97 20.63 1.62
C GLY A 422 6.08 19.39 0.73
N LEU A 423 7.18 19.27 0.00
CA LEU A 423 7.46 18.04 -0.74
C LEU A 423 8.20 17.01 0.11
N PRO A 424 7.96 15.70 -0.11
CA PRO A 424 8.86 14.68 0.42
C PRO A 424 10.30 14.99 0.03
N ARG A 425 11.25 14.73 0.94
CA ARG A 425 12.70 15.01 0.75
C ARG A 425 13.11 16.49 0.73
N ALA A 426 12.19 17.41 1.04
CA ALA A 426 12.48 18.84 1.18
C ALA A 426 13.05 19.24 2.56
N GLY A 427 13.27 18.29 3.49
CA GLY A 427 13.85 18.57 4.81
C GLY A 427 12.83 18.65 5.96
N SER A 428 11.56 18.32 5.74
CA SER A 428 10.52 18.34 6.77
C SER A 428 10.84 17.53 8.03
N THR A 429 11.46 16.35 7.89
CA THR A 429 11.92 15.54 9.05
C THR A 429 12.97 16.26 9.89
N LEU A 430 13.87 17.04 9.27
CA LEU A 430 14.88 17.81 10.01
C LEU A 430 14.19 18.90 10.84
N LEU A 431 13.25 19.62 10.24
CA LEU A 431 12.48 20.66 10.95
C LEU A 431 11.66 20.07 12.11
N GLU A 432 11.05 18.91 11.89
CA GLU A 432 10.36 18.17 12.95
C GLU A 432 11.30 17.79 14.09
N GLN A 433 12.50 17.30 13.78
CA GLN A 433 13.49 16.92 14.78
C GLN A 433 13.97 18.13 15.59
N ILE A 434 14.23 19.26 14.92
CA ILE A 434 14.59 20.53 15.56
C ILE A 434 13.49 20.96 16.53
N LEU A 435 12.25 21.08 16.05
CA LEU A 435 11.13 21.59 16.86
C LEU A 435 10.78 20.64 18.02
N SER A 436 10.73 19.34 17.77
CA SER A 436 10.41 18.34 18.81
C SER A 436 11.53 18.14 19.85
N SER A 437 12.66 18.82 19.69
CA SER A 437 13.69 18.90 20.74
C SER A 437 13.41 20.01 21.74
N HIS A 438 12.44 20.88 21.48
CA HIS A 438 11.94 21.85 22.46
C HIS A 438 11.04 21.15 23.49
N SER A 439 11.20 21.52 24.76
CA SER A 439 10.43 21.00 25.89
C SER A 439 8.90 21.16 25.81
N GLN A 440 8.39 22.03 24.93
CA GLN A 440 6.97 22.37 24.79
C GLN A 440 6.35 21.82 23.50
N VAL A 441 7.06 20.98 22.75
CA VAL A 441 6.62 20.49 21.45
C VAL A 441 6.72 18.97 21.37
N ASP A 442 5.57 18.33 21.23
CA ASP A 442 5.50 16.90 20.96
C ASP A 442 5.76 16.62 19.48
N GLY A 443 6.82 15.84 19.23
CA GLY A 443 7.06 15.26 17.92
C GLY A 443 6.24 14.00 17.71
N THR A 444 5.22 14.06 16.86
CA THR A 444 4.31 12.91 16.66
C THR A 444 4.80 11.98 15.54
N MET A 445 4.28 12.11 14.32
CA MET A 445 4.63 11.40 13.10
C MET A 445 3.90 12.04 11.90
N GLU A 446 3.82 11.34 10.77
CA GLU A 446 2.91 11.73 9.68
C GLU A 446 1.48 11.29 10.05
N LEU A 447 0.57 12.26 10.24
CA LEU A 447 -0.81 11.96 10.64
C LEU A 447 -1.72 11.97 9.41
N ALA A 448 -2.46 10.87 9.18
CA ALA A 448 -3.36 10.75 8.03
C ALA A 448 -4.69 11.49 8.20
N ASN A 449 -4.94 12.17 9.32
CA ASN A 449 -6.26 12.72 9.67
C ASN A 449 -6.76 13.76 8.66
N ILE A 450 -5.93 14.70 8.21
CA ILE A 450 -6.32 15.72 7.21
C ILE A 450 -6.63 15.09 5.86
N ILE A 451 -5.80 14.14 5.41
CA ILE A 451 -6.03 13.39 4.16
C ILE A 451 -7.34 12.59 4.26
N GLY A 452 -7.60 11.96 5.42
CA GLY A 452 -8.84 11.25 5.70
C GLY A 452 -10.06 12.16 5.68
N LEU A 453 -9.98 13.37 6.26
CA LEU A 453 -11.03 14.38 6.17
C LEU A 453 -11.31 14.81 4.74
N ALA A 454 -10.27 15.11 3.96
CA ALA A 454 -10.40 15.48 2.55
C ALA A 454 -11.06 14.35 1.72
N HIS A 455 -10.68 13.09 1.99
CA HIS A 455 -11.30 11.93 1.35
C HIS A 455 -12.80 11.81 1.69
N ARG A 456 -13.17 11.97 2.98
CA ARG A 456 -14.58 11.98 3.40
C ARG A 456 -15.39 13.08 2.74
N LEU A 457 -14.82 14.28 2.63
CA LEU A 457 -15.44 15.44 1.97
C LEU A 457 -15.66 15.23 0.47
N ASN A 458 -14.77 14.48 -0.20
CA ASN A 458 -14.97 14.13 -1.60
C ASN A 458 -16.23 13.27 -1.80
N GLY A 459 -16.61 12.49 -0.79
CA GLY A 459 -17.85 11.73 -0.74
C GLY A 459 -17.81 10.40 -1.50
N ARG A 460 -18.68 9.47 -1.08
CA ARG A 460 -18.66 8.05 -1.50
C ARG A 460 -18.99 7.80 -2.99
N GLN A 461 -19.63 8.75 -3.66
CA GLN A 461 -20.05 8.63 -5.07
C GLN A 461 -19.20 9.46 -6.03
N ALA A 462 -18.22 10.23 -5.54
CA ALA A 462 -17.36 11.01 -6.42
C ALA A 462 -16.48 10.08 -7.24
N THR A 463 -16.61 10.15 -8.56
CA THR A 463 -15.65 9.53 -9.48
C THR A 463 -14.45 10.44 -9.67
N ARG A 464 -13.36 9.93 -10.25
CA ARG A 464 -12.21 10.75 -10.66
C ARG A 464 -12.61 11.94 -11.54
N ASP A 465 -13.70 11.79 -12.30
CA ASP A 465 -14.20 12.82 -13.23
C ASP A 465 -15.12 13.85 -12.58
N THR A 466 -15.62 13.60 -11.36
CA THR A 466 -16.54 14.49 -10.63
C THR A 466 -16.17 14.66 -9.16
N PRO A 467 -14.92 15.07 -8.84
CA PRO A 467 -14.51 15.26 -7.45
C PRO A 467 -15.32 16.39 -6.81
N LYS A 468 -15.80 16.16 -5.58
CA LYS A 468 -16.44 17.21 -4.76
C LYS A 468 -15.41 17.99 -3.94
N TYR A 469 -14.29 17.37 -3.58
CA TYR A 469 -13.19 18.08 -2.93
C TYR A 469 -12.26 18.67 -4.01
N PRO A 470 -11.81 19.93 -3.90
CA PRO A 470 -12.02 20.83 -2.77
C PRO A 470 -13.24 21.76 -2.87
N SER A 471 -14.03 21.73 -3.95
CA SER A 471 -15.15 22.66 -4.17
C SER A 471 -16.23 22.65 -3.06
N ILE A 472 -16.42 21.52 -2.40
CA ILE A 472 -17.35 21.34 -1.27
C ILE A 472 -17.02 22.24 -0.08
N LEU A 473 -15.77 22.70 0.07
CA LEU A 473 -15.37 23.58 1.17
C LEU A 473 -16.20 24.88 1.21
N SER A 474 -16.66 25.38 0.05
CA SER A 474 -17.51 26.58 -0.02
C SER A 474 -18.93 26.38 0.53
N ASN A 475 -19.35 25.12 0.73
CA ASN A 475 -20.71 24.77 1.17
C ASN A 475 -20.75 24.27 2.62
N LEU A 476 -19.61 24.18 3.30
CA LEU A 476 -19.55 23.73 4.69
C LEU A 476 -20.06 24.82 5.64
N THR A 477 -20.87 24.41 6.61
CA THR A 477 -21.35 25.33 7.64
C THR A 477 -20.27 25.59 8.70
N ALA A 478 -20.42 26.65 9.49
CA ALA A 478 -19.51 26.94 10.61
C ALA A 478 -19.45 25.78 11.62
N ASP A 479 -20.59 25.14 11.89
CA ASP A 479 -20.71 23.98 12.79
C ASP A 479 -19.98 22.76 12.23
N ASP A 480 -20.08 22.50 10.92
CA ASP A 480 -19.32 21.43 10.27
C ASP A 480 -17.81 21.64 10.43
N LEU A 481 -17.33 22.87 10.20
CA LEU A 481 -15.92 23.22 10.30
C LEU A 481 -15.40 23.07 11.74
N THR A 482 -16.17 23.53 12.73
CA THR A 482 -15.81 23.39 14.16
C THR A 482 -15.74 21.92 14.56
N LYS A 483 -16.75 21.12 14.22
CA LYS A 483 -16.76 19.68 14.51
C LYS A 483 -15.58 18.93 13.87
N MET A 484 -15.21 19.29 12.64
CA MET A 484 -14.04 18.70 11.97
C MET A 484 -12.74 19.06 12.68
N GLY A 485 -12.58 20.31 13.13
CA GLY A 485 -11.43 20.75 13.91
C GLY A 485 -11.33 20.05 15.27
N GLU A 486 -12.43 19.99 16.01
CA GLU A 486 -12.50 19.29 17.30
C GLU A 486 -12.20 17.80 17.16
N LEU A 487 -12.74 17.15 16.12
CA LEU A 487 -12.45 15.76 15.82
C LEU A 487 -10.96 15.54 15.52
N TYR A 488 -10.33 16.43 14.75
CA TYR A 488 -8.88 16.36 14.49
C TYR A 488 -8.08 16.45 15.80
N ILE A 489 -8.43 17.39 16.69
CA ILE A 489 -7.76 17.52 17.99
C ILE A 489 -7.95 16.26 18.84
N GLU A 490 -9.17 15.72 18.88
CA GLU A 490 -9.48 14.53 19.66
C GLU A 490 -8.74 13.29 19.15
N GLU A 491 -8.82 13.01 17.84
CA GLU A 491 -8.19 11.83 17.24
C GLU A 491 -6.67 11.85 17.40
N THR A 492 -6.05 13.04 17.40
CA THR A 492 -4.59 13.16 17.49
C THR A 492 -4.05 13.11 18.92
N ARG A 493 -4.87 13.18 19.98
CA ARG A 493 -4.41 13.15 21.38
C ARG A 493 -3.52 11.96 21.72
N HIS A 494 -3.83 10.78 21.17
CA HIS A 494 -3.13 9.53 21.46
C HIS A 494 -1.68 9.51 20.95
N HIS A 495 -1.31 10.44 20.06
CA HIS A 495 0.05 10.59 19.54
C HIS A 495 0.89 11.59 20.34
N ARG A 496 0.30 12.27 21.34
CA ARG A 496 0.91 13.36 22.11
C ARG A 496 1.40 12.84 23.46
N GLN A 497 2.39 13.51 24.03
CA GLN A 497 2.98 13.23 25.34
C GLN A 497 2.63 14.32 26.38
N GLY A 498 1.79 15.29 26.00
CA GLY A 498 1.23 16.30 26.89
C GLY A 498 1.93 17.65 26.81
N ALA A 499 2.78 17.87 25.81
CA ALA A 499 3.38 19.16 25.57
C ALA A 499 2.35 20.19 25.08
N MET A 500 2.74 21.48 25.11
CA MET A 500 1.85 22.59 24.74
C MET A 500 1.48 22.57 23.25
N PHE A 501 2.43 22.21 22.39
CA PHE A 501 2.23 22.07 20.95
C PHE A 501 2.50 20.63 20.54
N PHE A 502 1.97 20.24 19.38
CA PHE A 502 2.32 18.98 18.75
C PHE A 502 2.51 19.19 17.25
N ILE A 503 3.40 18.41 16.66
CA ILE A 503 3.72 18.50 15.23
C ILE A 503 2.91 17.46 14.46
N ASP A 504 2.20 17.89 13.41
CA ASP A 504 1.74 17.03 12.33
C ASP A 504 2.66 17.22 11.11
N LYS A 505 3.61 16.30 10.95
CA LYS A 505 4.56 16.34 9.83
C LYS A 505 4.07 15.41 8.73
N MET A 506 3.23 15.93 7.86
CA MET A 506 2.75 15.26 6.67
C MET A 506 3.00 16.19 5.48
N PRO A 507 4.07 15.99 4.67
CA PRO A 507 4.42 16.93 3.61
C PRO A 507 3.25 17.24 2.67
N ASN A 508 2.52 16.18 2.27
CA ASN A 508 1.36 16.26 1.39
C ASN A 508 0.18 17.11 1.91
N ASN A 509 0.16 17.50 3.20
CA ASN A 509 -0.85 18.40 3.73
C ASN A 509 -0.82 19.81 3.09
N PHE A 510 0.23 20.16 2.34
CA PHE A 510 0.26 21.39 1.53
C PHE A 510 -0.96 21.49 0.58
N ARG A 511 -1.47 20.36 0.09
CA ARG A 511 -2.65 20.28 -0.79
C ARG A 511 -3.96 20.64 -0.07
N HIS A 512 -3.93 20.73 1.26
CA HIS A 512 -5.09 20.84 2.14
C HIS A 512 -5.02 22.08 3.04
N ILE A 513 -4.16 23.06 2.74
CA ILE A 513 -4.01 24.29 3.54
C ILE A 513 -5.34 25.05 3.66
N ALA A 514 -6.14 25.12 2.60
CA ALA A 514 -7.47 25.73 2.66
C ALA A 514 -8.36 25.05 3.72
N LEU A 515 -8.41 23.71 3.73
CA LEU A 515 -9.15 22.95 4.74
C LEU A 515 -8.57 23.18 6.14
N ILE A 516 -7.25 23.04 6.33
CA ILE A 516 -6.56 23.23 7.61
C ILE A 516 -6.90 24.60 8.21
N ASN A 517 -6.80 25.67 7.41
CA ASN A 517 -7.08 27.02 7.88
C ASN A 517 -8.57 27.26 8.22
N LEU A 518 -9.50 26.52 7.59
CA LEU A 518 -10.93 26.59 7.91
C LEU A 518 -11.28 25.86 9.21
N ILE A 519 -10.67 24.69 9.46
CA ILE A 519 -10.99 23.85 10.63
C ILE A 519 -10.12 24.15 11.85
N LEU A 520 -8.92 24.70 11.65
CA LEU A 520 -7.92 25.00 12.68
C LEU A 520 -7.29 26.39 12.39
N PRO A 521 -8.05 27.49 12.47
CA PRO A 521 -7.59 28.83 12.08
C PRO A 521 -6.38 29.35 12.85
N ASN A 522 -6.08 28.78 14.03
CA ASN A 522 -4.96 29.19 14.89
C ASN A 522 -3.73 28.28 14.78
N ALA A 523 -3.79 27.22 13.97
CA ALA A 523 -2.65 26.34 13.76
C ALA A 523 -1.49 27.07 13.06
N LYS A 524 -0.27 26.60 13.33
CA LYS A 524 0.95 27.06 12.66
C LYS A 524 1.22 26.16 11.47
N ILE A 525 1.71 26.73 10.37
CA ILE A 525 2.05 25.99 9.14
C ILE A 525 3.46 26.38 8.71
N ILE A 526 4.34 25.40 8.64
CA ILE A 526 5.71 25.55 8.18
C ILE A 526 5.85 24.82 6.85
N ASP A 527 6.25 25.56 5.82
CA ASP A 527 6.56 25.04 4.50
C ASP A 527 8.05 24.68 4.40
N ALA A 528 8.35 23.38 4.40
CA ALA A 528 9.69 22.86 4.18
C ALA A 528 10.03 22.92 2.69
N ARG A 529 10.95 23.81 2.32
CA ARG A 529 11.37 24.06 0.93
C ARG A 529 12.82 23.63 0.71
N ARG A 530 13.14 23.14 -0.47
CA ARG A 530 14.49 22.74 -0.88
C ARG A 530 14.74 23.13 -2.33
N ASP A 531 15.99 23.26 -2.76
CA ASP A 531 16.32 23.42 -4.19
C ASP A 531 15.57 22.38 -5.06
N ALA A 532 15.05 22.84 -6.20
CA ALA A 532 14.13 22.05 -7.02
C ALA A 532 14.79 20.80 -7.60
N LEU A 533 16.02 20.91 -8.13
CA LEU A 533 16.75 19.76 -8.68
C LEU A 533 17.10 18.77 -7.59
N SER A 534 17.59 19.27 -6.46
CA SER A 534 17.96 18.46 -5.30
C SER A 534 16.76 17.70 -4.72
N CYS A 535 15.62 18.39 -4.58
CA CYS A 535 14.38 17.81 -4.06
C CYS A 535 13.81 16.77 -5.02
N CYS A 536 13.65 17.13 -6.29
CA CYS A 536 13.04 16.26 -7.31
C CYS A 536 13.90 15.02 -7.56
N PHE A 537 15.21 15.19 -7.74
CA PHE A 537 16.08 14.04 -7.96
C PHE A 537 16.14 13.14 -6.72
N SER A 538 16.15 13.70 -5.50
CA SER A 538 16.06 12.88 -4.29
C SER A 538 14.73 12.11 -4.19
N GLY A 539 13.63 12.66 -4.72
CA GLY A 539 12.36 11.94 -4.85
C GLY A 539 12.44 10.81 -5.88
N PHE A 540 13.03 11.08 -7.04
CA PHE A 540 13.17 10.11 -8.14
C PHE A 540 13.95 8.85 -7.76
N LYS A 541 14.99 8.98 -6.92
CA LYS A 541 15.78 7.82 -6.44
C LYS A 541 15.20 7.13 -5.20
N GLN A 542 14.06 7.59 -4.68
CA GLN A 542 13.44 7.02 -3.49
C GLN A 542 12.26 6.13 -3.89
N LEU A 543 12.31 4.86 -3.49
CA LEU A 543 11.13 3.99 -3.54
C LEU A 543 10.21 4.33 -2.35
N PHE A 544 9.14 5.08 -2.62
CA PHE A 544 8.08 5.34 -1.64
C PHE A 544 7.09 4.17 -1.54
N GLY A 545 6.44 4.04 -0.37
CA GLY A 545 5.39 3.03 -0.17
C GLY A 545 4.13 3.35 -0.97
N GLU A 546 3.47 4.46 -0.66
CA GLU A 546 2.24 4.93 -1.33
C GLU A 546 2.18 6.46 -1.40
N GLY A 547 1.35 7.00 -2.29
CA GLY A 547 0.95 8.42 -2.32
C GLY A 547 1.92 9.40 -3.00
N GLN A 548 3.03 8.91 -3.55
CA GLN A 548 4.06 9.72 -4.21
C GLN A 548 4.27 9.31 -5.68
N GLN A 549 3.20 8.94 -6.39
CA GLN A 549 3.27 8.38 -7.74
C GLN A 549 3.97 9.30 -8.75
N PHE A 550 3.88 10.62 -8.56
CA PHE A 550 4.54 11.63 -9.39
C PHE A 550 6.08 11.53 -9.39
N SER A 551 6.69 10.85 -8.41
CA SER A 551 8.15 10.80 -8.30
C SER A 551 8.83 9.82 -9.25
N TYR A 552 8.05 8.96 -9.92
CA TYR A 552 8.58 7.86 -10.73
C TYR A 552 8.74 8.22 -12.21
N ASP A 553 8.63 9.50 -12.57
CA ASP A 553 9.01 10.05 -13.85
C ASP A 553 9.63 11.45 -13.67
N LEU A 554 10.66 11.77 -14.47
CA LEU A 554 11.42 13.02 -14.32
C LEU A 554 10.63 14.26 -14.78
N GLU A 555 9.74 14.13 -15.76
CA GLU A 555 8.88 15.22 -16.21
C GLU A 555 7.73 15.42 -15.22
N ASP A 556 7.08 14.33 -14.79
CA ASP A 556 5.98 14.40 -13.83
C ASP A 556 6.40 15.03 -12.50
N ILE A 557 7.54 14.62 -11.92
CA ILE A 557 8.01 15.23 -10.66
C ILE A 557 8.36 16.71 -10.83
N GLY A 558 8.88 17.11 -12.00
CA GLY A 558 9.18 18.50 -12.31
C GLY A 558 7.92 19.36 -12.40
N HIS A 559 6.92 18.92 -13.17
CA HIS A 559 5.63 19.61 -13.27
C HIS A 559 4.90 19.66 -11.93
N TYR A 560 4.96 18.56 -11.16
CA TYR A 560 4.38 18.50 -9.83
C TYR A 560 5.06 19.52 -8.90
N TYR A 561 6.39 19.62 -8.92
CA TYR A 561 7.14 20.59 -8.11
C TYR A 561 6.75 22.03 -8.43
N ARG A 562 6.64 22.38 -9.72
CA ARG A 562 6.18 23.70 -10.16
C ARG A 562 4.79 24.02 -9.65
N SER A 563 3.84 23.11 -9.85
CA SER A 563 2.45 23.29 -9.43
C SER A 563 2.33 23.42 -7.90
N TYR A 564 3.18 22.72 -7.15
CA TYR A 564 3.33 22.89 -5.71
C TYR A 564 3.85 24.29 -5.33
N VAL A 565 4.90 24.79 -5.98
CA VAL A 565 5.42 26.14 -5.74
C VAL A 565 4.35 27.20 -6.00
N GLU A 566 3.68 27.15 -7.16
CA GLU A 566 2.63 28.10 -7.51
C GLU A 566 1.47 28.10 -6.51
N LEU A 567 1.06 26.91 -6.04
CA LEU A 567 0.00 26.80 -5.05
C LEU A 567 0.42 27.41 -3.69
N MET A 568 1.67 27.19 -3.28
CA MET A 568 2.19 27.79 -2.04
C MET A 568 2.36 29.30 -2.16
N ASP A 569 2.81 29.81 -3.30
CA ASP A 569 2.91 31.25 -3.55
C ASP A 569 1.52 31.92 -3.49
N HIS A 570 0.48 31.24 -3.98
CA HIS A 570 -0.91 31.65 -3.79
C HIS A 570 -1.28 31.74 -2.30
N TRP A 571 -0.94 30.72 -1.49
CA TRP A 571 -1.23 30.77 -0.06
C TRP A 571 -0.45 31.85 0.69
N ASP A 572 0.81 32.09 0.33
CA ASP A 572 1.62 33.18 0.91
C ASP A 572 0.97 34.55 0.65
N LYS A 573 0.36 34.72 -0.53
CA LYS A 573 -0.38 35.93 -0.92
C LYS A 573 -1.73 36.07 -0.20
N GLU A 574 -2.54 35.01 -0.18
CA GLU A 574 -3.92 35.07 0.31
C GLU A 574 -4.05 34.87 1.83
N LEU A 575 -3.01 34.32 2.48
CA LEU A 575 -2.93 34.09 3.93
C LEU A 575 -1.63 34.68 4.52
N PRO A 576 -1.41 36.00 4.44
CA PRO A 576 -0.16 36.63 4.85
C PRO A 576 0.17 36.35 6.32
N GLY A 577 1.38 35.86 6.57
CA GLY A 577 1.88 35.53 7.90
C GLY A 577 1.34 34.23 8.50
N LYS A 578 0.47 33.49 7.79
CA LYS A 578 -0.03 32.18 8.25
C LYS A 578 0.94 31.04 7.96
N ILE A 579 1.80 31.18 6.97
CA ILE A 579 2.74 30.13 6.55
C ILE A 579 4.16 30.66 6.70
N LEU A 580 5.03 29.88 7.37
CA LEU A 580 6.46 30.15 7.43
C LEU A 580 7.18 29.27 6.41
N ARG A 581 7.71 29.88 5.34
CA ARG A 581 8.62 29.20 4.43
C ARG A 581 10.01 29.06 5.02
N VAL A 582 10.52 27.82 5.09
CA VAL A 582 11.86 27.48 5.60
C VAL A 582 12.63 26.74 4.51
N GLN A 583 13.68 27.38 4.00
CA GLN A 583 14.54 26.80 2.98
C GLN A 583 15.61 25.91 3.64
N TYR A 584 15.74 24.67 3.16
CA TYR A 584 16.66 23.68 3.69
C TYR A 584 18.11 24.18 3.63
N GLU A 585 18.51 24.81 2.53
CA GLU A 585 19.84 25.37 2.31
C GLU A 585 20.18 26.44 3.36
N ASP A 586 19.21 27.29 3.74
CA ASP A 586 19.41 28.33 4.76
C ASP A 586 19.60 27.70 6.15
N VAL A 587 18.86 26.63 6.48
CA VAL A 587 19.02 25.89 7.74
C VAL A 587 20.40 25.21 7.81
N VAL A 588 20.91 24.74 6.67
CA VAL A 588 22.24 24.13 6.59
C VAL A 588 23.34 25.18 6.71
N ALA A 589 23.14 26.37 6.15
CA ALA A 589 24.12 27.44 6.15
C ALA A 589 24.20 28.18 7.50
N ASP A 590 23.06 28.42 8.15
CA ASP A 590 22.95 29.14 9.42
C ASP A 590 21.82 28.57 10.28
N LEU A 591 22.14 27.47 10.98
CA LEU A 591 21.17 26.73 11.80
C LEU A 591 20.57 27.61 12.90
N GLU A 592 21.39 28.32 13.67
CA GLU A 592 20.92 29.03 14.86
C GLU A 592 19.93 30.14 14.50
N SER A 593 20.24 30.96 13.49
CA SER A 593 19.33 32.02 13.05
C SER A 593 18.01 31.46 12.53
N GLN A 594 18.03 30.34 11.78
CA GLN A 594 16.80 29.71 11.31
C GLN A 594 16.00 29.07 12.44
N VAL A 595 16.64 28.44 13.43
CA VAL A 595 15.94 27.91 14.62
C VAL A 595 15.24 29.04 15.37
N ARG A 596 15.92 30.16 15.63
CA ARG A 596 15.31 31.34 16.29
C ARG A 596 14.08 31.82 15.51
N ARG A 597 14.21 32.00 14.19
CA ARG A 597 13.10 32.40 13.31
C ARG A 597 11.90 31.43 13.36
N ILE A 598 12.16 30.13 13.40
CA ILE A 598 11.11 29.11 13.50
C ILE A 598 10.41 29.17 14.86
N LEU A 599 11.16 29.28 15.95
CA LEU A 599 10.62 29.37 17.30
C LEU A 599 9.82 30.65 17.50
N ASP A 600 10.30 31.79 17.01
CA ASP A 600 9.59 33.08 17.04
C ASP A 600 8.24 33.00 16.32
N TYR A 601 8.18 32.37 15.14
CA TYR A 601 6.93 32.14 14.41
C TYR A 601 5.94 31.25 15.19
N CYS A 602 6.46 30.23 15.89
CA CYS A 602 5.66 29.36 16.73
C CYS A 602 5.25 30.02 18.06
N GLY A 603 5.90 31.11 18.46
CA GLY A 603 5.70 31.75 19.77
C GLY A 603 6.38 31.00 20.92
N LEU A 604 7.48 30.32 20.63
CA LEU A 604 8.26 29.52 21.57
C LEU A 604 9.54 30.25 22.00
N PRO A 605 9.96 30.13 23.28
CA PRO A 605 11.26 30.65 23.70
C PRO A 605 12.42 29.89 23.04
N PHE A 606 13.59 30.50 22.97
CA PHE A 606 14.78 29.78 22.49
C PHE A 606 15.23 28.70 23.48
N GLU A 607 15.42 27.48 22.98
CA GLU A 607 16.03 26.37 23.72
C GLU A 607 17.21 25.76 22.95
N GLN A 608 18.35 25.62 23.63
CA GLN A 608 19.58 25.07 23.05
C GLN A 608 19.38 23.64 22.49
N ALA A 609 18.47 22.87 23.08
CA ALA A 609 18.13 21.53 22.62
C ALA A 609 17.64 21.50 21.15
N CYS A 610 17.07 22.59 20.64
CA CYS A 610 16.67 22.72 19.23
C CYS A 610 17.87 22.80 18.27
N ILE A 611 18.99 23.35 18.73
CA ILE A 611 20.27 23.34 17.99
C ILE A 611 20.92 21.96 18.10
N ASP A 612 20.84 21.36 19.29
CA ASP A 612 21.38 20.04 19.59
C ASP A 612 20.40 18.89 19.23
N PHE A 613 19.57 19.11 18.20
CA PHE A 613 18.45 18.23 17.82
C PHE A 613 18.86 16.76 17.56
N HIS A 614 20.12 16.54 17.18
CA HIS A 614 20.68 15.22 16.88
C HIS A 614 20.84 14.35 18.13
N THR A 615 20.83 14.96 19.33
CA THR A 615 20.88 14.25 20.62
C THR A 615 19.52 13.67 21.03
N ASN A 616 18.43 14.14 20.42
CA ASN A 616 17.08 13.69 20.72
C ASN A 616 16.88 12.23 20.29
N LYS A 617 16.53 11.37 21.26
CA LYS A 617 16.44 9.91 21.08
C LYS A 617 15.09 9.42 20.54
N ARG A 618 14.14 10.33 20.26
CA ARG A 618 12.82 9.99 19.73
C ARG A 618 12.91 9.03 18.54
N ALA A 619 11.94 8.11 18.44
CA ALA A 619 11.80 7.30 17.25
C ALA A 619 11.38 8.16 16.04
N VAL A 620 12.15 8.08 14.95
CA VAL A 620 11.86 8.78 13.69
C VAL A 620 11.59 7.74 12.61
N ARG A 621 10.36 7.70 12.09
CA ARG A 621 9.88 6.69 11.12
C ARG A 621 9.87 7.22 9.68
N THR A 622 11.01 7.71 9.21
CA THR A 622 11.13 8.23 7.83
C THR A 622 12.40 7.70 7.17
N PRO A 623 12.49 7.67 5.82
CA PRO A 623 13.73 7.32 5.12
C PRO A 623 14.93 8.21 5.50
N SER A 624 14.68 9.37 6.13
CA SER A 624 15.71 10.31 6.59
C SER A 624 16.09 10.15 8.07
N SER A 625 15.60 9.12 8.77
CA SER A 625 15.77 8.97 10.23
C SER A 625 17.23 8.94 10.69
N GLU A 626 18.10 8.25 9.95
CA GLU A 626 19.53 8.21 10.25
C GLU A 626 20.22 9.56 10.02
N GLN A 627 19.70 10.41 9.11
CA GLN A 627 20.26 11.74 8.84
C GLN A 627 20.03 12.70 9.99
N VAL A 628 18.85 12.67 10.62
CA VAL A 628 18.50 13.62 11.68
C VAL A 628 19.09 13.25 13.05
N ARG A 629 19.73 12.08 13.16
CA ARG A 629 20.52 11.64 14.33
C ARG A 629 22.00 12.05 14.25
N GLN A 630 22.36 12.86 13.27
CA GLN A 630 23.71 13.39 13.07
C GLN A 630 23.66 14.92 13.03
N PRO A 631 24.77 15.60 13.37
CA PRO A 631 24.90 17.03 13.11
C PRO A 631 24.64 17.37 11.64
N ILE A 632 24.25 18.61 11.36
CA ILE A 632 24.03 19.08 9.99
C ILE A 632 25.30 18.93 9.16
N TYR A 633 25.15 18.42 7.94
CA TYR A 633 26.25 18.25 6.98
C TYR A 633 25.83 18.68 5.58
N GLN A 634 26.80 19.18 4.79
CA GLN A 634 26.55 19.79 3.48
C GLN A 634 26.58 18.80 2.31
N SER A 635 27.12 17.60 2.49
CA SER A 635 27.39 16.64 1.40
C SER A 635 26.15 16.19 0.61
N GLY A 636 24.95 16.37 1.15
CA GLY A 636 23.69 16.02 0.48
C GLY A 636 23.12 17.11 -0.44
N LEU A 637 23.67 18.34 -0.46
CA LEU A 637 23.09 19.47 -1.18
C LEU A 637 23.19 19.31 -2.70
N GLU A 638 24.34 18.87 -3.21
CA GLU A 638 24.63 18.89 -4.65
C GLU A 638 24.75 17.50 -5.28
N GLN A 639 24.25 16.45 -4.62
CA GLN A 639 24.35 15.06 -5.09
C GLN A 639 23.75 14.84 -6.49
N TRP A 640 22.77 15.66 -6.89
CA TRP A 640 22.18 15.62 -8.23
C TRP A 640 23.17 15.97 -9.34
N ARG A 641 24.26 16.71 -9.04
CA ARG A 641 25.29 17.10 -10.03
C ARG A 641 25.98 15.88 -10.65
N ASN A 642 26.16 14.81 -9.87
CA ASN A 642 26.72 13.55 -10.37
C ASN A 642 25.85 12.89 -11.46
N TYR A 643 24.59 13.31 -11.58
CA TYR A 643 23.60 12.80 -12.52
C TYR A 643 23.19 13.84 -13.55
N GLU A 644 23.86 14.99 -13.60
CA GLU A 644 23.41 16.18 -14.32
C GLU A 644 23.11 15.91 -15.81
N SER A 645 23.88 15.04 -16.46
CA SER A 645 23.69 14.61 -17.85
C SER A 645 22.34 13.93 -18.09
N HIS A 646 21.80 13.22 -17.10
CA HIS A 646 20.55 12.47 -17.18
C HIS A 646 19.31 13.32 -16.82
N LEU A 647 19.49 14.46 -16.17
CA LEU A 647 18.39 15.28 -15.64
C LEU A 647 17.84 16.31 -16.62
N THR A 648 18.16 16.19 -17.91
CA THR A 648 17.64 17.08 -18.95
C THR A 648 16.09 17.15 -18.98
N PRO A 649 15.34 16.04 -18.88
CA PRO A 649 13.87 16.09 -18.84
C PRO A 649 13.35 16.89 -17.63
N LEU A 650 13.87 16.62 -16.44
CA LEU A 650 13.54 17.34 -15.21
C LEU A 650 13.82 18.85 -15.33
N LYS A 651 15.00 19.21 -15.84
CA LYS A 651 15.39 20.62 -16.05
C LYS A 651 14.45 21.34 -17.02
N LYS A 652 13.88 20.65 -18.01
CA LYS A 652 12.89 21.22 -18.92
C LYS A 652 11.55 21.42 -18.22
N ALA A 653 11.05 20.40 -17.53
CA ALA A 653 9.78 20.45 -16.81
C ALA A 653 9.75 21.55 -15.72
N LEU A 654 10.88 21.83 -15.07
CA LEU A 654 11.01 22.91 -14.08
C LEU A 654 11.09 24.33 -14.70
N LYS A 655 11.36 24.46 -16.00
CA LYS A 655 11.52 25.74 -16.71
C LYS A 655 10.31 26.15 -17.54
N SER A 656 9.59 25.17 -18.09
CA SER A 656 8.26 25.37 -18.67
C SER A 656 7.30 25.91 -17.63
#